data_AF-A0AA35WC51-F1
#
_entry.id   AF-A0AA35WC51-F1
#
_cell.length_a   1.000
_cell.length_b   1.000
_cell.length_c   1.000
_cell.angle_alpha   90.00
_cell.angle_beta   90.00
_cell.angle_gamma   90.00
#
_symmetry.space_group_name_H-M   'P 1'
#
loop_
_entity.id
_entity.type
_entity.pdbx_description
1 polymer ?
#
loop_
_entity_poly.entity_id
_entity_poly.type
_entity_poly.pdbx_seq_one_letter_code
_entity_poly.pdbx_strand_id
1 'polypeptide(L)'
;MPEKIKAAPTVVYPESDGKPMAETDQHRKLMMDFILMLEDHFEDVNDVYVSGNLLMYYEEGNIFKSVAPDVFVVFGVGKKDRRTYKTWEEGRTPDFVLEIASPSTYNKDITSKKELYASILGVREYYIYDPCGEVYPHFQGYRLIDGTYQAMEFVNGRLPSLVLGLELGEHDGVLSLYDASLSTWVPPPKARVVAAETRAENAETRASEEERARRQAEARASEEAQARQHAETQLANTLALLEQLQKRTDTERIRGTSEGVAARVRDYVFDVLELGLRDIHYRDWGEPPGNGGFLFNGGRLYIDMGHLEYATPECATLFDLVAYDKAIERIINNILTDTGLPTAFFKNNIDHFTGATFGCHENFQISREVPFYRVVIPTLMPFFVTRQIYAGAGRVGVYDEMIEFGTQDILEGQQGLAEQQHYQISQRADHIVTEIYEWIQFSRAIINTRDEPLSDYTKYRRLHLLVGDSNMSEYATALKVGTTSLLLSAIETFYEMHGEKLPLPGFELADPHKEKTMAENRCIHTDCEGFYRRDFLKAGALGLFGLSLTDFFRLKAQAATAEASVSAPSASTGAATSVILVWLGGGPSHLDMWDLKPDAPEEIRGLFKPIATNVNGIQISEHSPRLAQQTDKLCIIRSMTSPEAAHERGTHYMMTGYQPLPGFAVPGYGAVISKLKEQRSALPPYISVPAPVAYGGGGFLGASLAPFSPGGNPASNNFKVRDLEPPKGVSFERVERRRSLRQAVDAAFKKYEAGNPAAEAVDNFYTSAYNLMSSTDARAAFDLNAELDKTRDAYRRDTFGQSCLLARRLVEAGVNFVTVSNGGWDNHNNIFSSLPGKLNAFDQTMTTLITDLSDRGLLETTLVIAMGEFGRTPIINRNAGRDHHSRVFSIMLAGAVSKVDKSSVLPIRLGWNLLKRRYAQKIYQRHSINPSVLIIIRTLSHLMGSVLSSHVGVDPSVVY
;
A
#
# COMPACT_ATOMS: atom_id res chain seq x y z
N MET A 1 78.36 -62.26 25.14
CA MET A 1 77.60 -61.89 23.92
C MET A 1 76.63 -63.02 23.63
N PRO A 2 75.41 -62.91 24.17
CA PRO A 2 74.38 -63.95 24.20
C PRO A 2 73.29 -63.62 23.16
N GLU A 3 72.40 -64.49 22.69
CA GLU A 3 72.09 -65.89 23.00
C GLU A 3 71.19 -66.39 21.86
N LYS A 4 71.55 -67.51 21.22
CA LYS A 4 70.56 -68.37 20.57
C LYS A 4 69.76 -69.02 21.69
N ILE A 5 68.57 -68.53 21.99
CA ILE A 5 67.58 -69.25 22.79
C ILE A 5 66.55 -69.88 21.86
N LYS A 6 66.42 -71.20 22.03
CA LYS A 6 65.56 -72.14 21.32
C LYS A 6 64.09 -71.72 21.47
N ALA A 7 63.36 -71.60 20.37
CA ALA A 7 61.91 -71.72 20.42
C ALA A 7 61.55 -73.21 20.39
N ALA A 8 60.88 -73.68 21.43
CA ALA A 8 60.29 -75.00 21.55
C ALA A 8 59.36 -75.30 20.36
N PRO A 9 59.11 -76.58 19.99
CA PRO A 9 58.15 -76.91 18.95
C PRO A 9 56.81 -76.25 19.31
N THR A 10 56.33 -75.36 18.43
CA THR A 10 55.02 -74.73 18.57
C THR A 10 54.00 -75.86 18.53
N VAL A 11 53.37 -76.14 19.67
CA VAL A 11 52.31 -77.15 19.73
C VAL A 11 51.19 -76.69 18.83
N VAL A 12 50.95 -77.42 17.74
CA VAL A 12 49.87 -77.13 16.80
C VAL A 12 48.60 -77.75 17.36
N TYR A 13 47.60 -76.91 17.65
CA TYR A 13 46.28 -77.36 18.09
C TYR A 13 45.45 -77.73 16.87
N PRO A 14 44.96 -78.99 16.76
CA PRO A 14 44.11 -79.40 15.66
C PRO A 14 42.80 -78.58 15.57
N GLU A 15 42.35 -78.32 14.36
CA GLU A 15 41.06 -77.66 14.10
C GLU A 15 39.91 -78.66 13.93
N SER A 16 40.25 -79.95 13.91
CA SER A 16 39.34 -81.08 13.83
C SER A 16 39.91 -82.25 14.62
N ASP A 17 39.02 -83.07 15.20
CA ASP A 17 39.39 -84.32 15.87
C ASP A 17 39.63 -85.48 14.87
N GLY A 18 39.53 -85.20 13.56
CA GLY A 18 39.76 -86.15 12.47
C GLY A 18 38.63 -87.16 12.29
N LYS A 19 37.52 -87.03 13.01
CA LYS A 19 36.34 -87.89 12.87
C LYS A 19 35.32 -87.23 11.93
N PRO A 20 34.62 -88.01 11.10
CA PRO A 20 33.49 -87.48 10.36
C PRO A 20 32.42 -87.02 11.37
N MET A 21 31.93 -85.80 11.19
CA MET A 21 30.77 -85.27 11.92
C MET A 21 29.53 -86.06 11.48
N ALA A 22 29.23 -87.15 12.18
CA ALA A 22 28.16 -88.08 11.86
C ALA A 22 26.97 -87.84 12.78
N GLU A 23 26.25 -86.75 12.55
CA GLU A 23 25.03 -86.40 13.27
C GLU A 23 23.81 -86.48 12.36
N THR A 24 22.62 -86.71 12.93
CA THR A 24 21.38 -86.77 12.12
C THR A 24 20.99 -85.38 11.61
N ASP A 25 20.18 -85.33 10.55
CA ASP A 25 19.67 -84.05 10.04
C ASP A 25 18.91 -83.24 11.11
N GLN A 26 18.31 -83.91 12.09
CA GLN A 26 17.60 -83.25 13.18
C GLN A 26 18.57 -82.57 14.16
N HIS A 27 19.66 -83.25 14.53
CA HIS A 27 20.71 -82.69 15.38
C HIS A 27 21.38 -81.48 14.71
N ARG A 28 21.76 -81.64 13.43
CA ARG A 28 22.40 -80.56 12.66
C ARG A 28 21.48 -79.34 12.49
N LYS A 29 20.21 -79.55 12.13
CA LYS A 29 19.24 -78.44 11.97
C LYS A 29 19.01 -77.72 13.28
N LEU A 30 18.77 -78.47 14.36
CA LEU A 30 18.54 -77.89 15.68
C LEU A 30 19.74 -77.07 16.15
N MET A 31 20.96 -77.62 16.04
CA MET A 31 22.19 -76.92 16.40
C MET A 31 22.33 -75.59 15.64
N MET A 32 22.17 -75.62 14.30
CA MET A 32 22.31 -74.43 13.46
C MET A 32 21.22 -73.40 13.75
N ASP A 33 19.96 -73.84 13.92
CA ASP A 33 18.86 -72.94 14.25
C ASP A 33 19.09 -72.29 15.63
N PHE A 34 19.58 -73.03 16.63
CA PHE A 34 19.86 -72.49 17.96
C PHE A 34 21.02 -71.48 17.97
N ILE A 35 22.11 -71.78 17.25
CA ILE A 35 23.24 -70.83 17.11
C ILE A 35 22.76 -69.54 16.46
N LEU A 36 22.03 -69.63 15.35
CA LEU A 36 21.54 -68.46 14.63
C LEU A 36 20.51 -67.66 15.44
N MET A 37 19.63 -68.33 16.20
CA MET A 37 18.68 -67.65 17.10
C MET A 37 19.41 -66.89 18.22
N LEU A 38 20.50 -67.45 18.76
CA LEU A 38 21.30 -66.77 19.79
C LEU A 38 22.18 -65.65 19.21
N GLU A 39 22.75 -65.83 18.01
CA GLU A 39 23.49 -64.78 17.30
C GLU A 39 22.61 -63.56 16.98
N ASP A 40 21.36 -63.80 16.53
CA ASP A 40 20.35 -62.76 16.28
C ASP A 40 19.89 -62.11 17.60
N HIS A 41 19.62 -62.91 18.64
CA HIS A 41 19.23 -62.36 19.95
C HIS A 41 20.28 -61.42 20.54
N PHE A 42 21.56 -61.73 20.35
CA PHE A 42 22.67 -60.88 20.79
C PHE A 42 23.24 -60.00 19.68
N GLU A 43 22.56 -59.79 18.54
CA GLU A 43 23.10 -59.06 17.37
C GLU A 43 23.67 -57.68 17.77
N ASP A 44 22.91 -56.93 18.57
CA ASP A 44 23.25 -55.58 19.01
C ASP A 44 24.28 -55.53 20.17
N VAL A 45 24.66 -56.68 20.74
CA VAL A 45 25.60 -56.79 21.85
C VAL A 45 26.97 -57.24 21.33
N ASN A 46 27.89 -56.29 21.14
CA ASN A 46 29.17 -56.52 20.44
C ASN A 46 30.17 -57.44 21.16
N ASP A 47 30.01 -57.64 22.48
CA ASP A 47 30.89 -58.44 23.34
C ASP A 47 30.28 -59.79 23.77
N VAL A 48 29.38 -60.36 22.95
CA VAL A 48 28.88 -61.73 23.11
C VAL A 48 29.28 -62.57 21.92
N TYR A 49 29.99 -63.68 22.20
CA TYR A 49 30.37 -64.66 21.19
C TYR A 49 29.51 -65.91 21.32
N VAL A 50 28.78 -66.24 20.26
CA VAL A 50 27.97 -67.45 20.12
C VAL A 50 28.64 -68.32 19.06
N SER A 51 28.75 -69.62 19.32
CA SER A 51 29.31 -70.58 18.35
C SER A 51 28.90 -72.00 18.74
N GLY A 52 29.15 -72.96 17.86
CA GLY A 52 28.92 -74.37 18.15
C GLY A 52 29.82 -75.29 17.35
N ASN A 53 29.98 -76.53 17.82
CA ASN A 53 30.80 -77.56 17.21
C ASN A 53 32.23 -77.09 16.83
N LEU A 54 32.82 -76.27 17.71
CA LEU A 54 34.16 -75.71 17.56
C LEU A 54 35.07 -76.29 18.64
N LEU A 55 36.25 -76.81 18.27
CA LEU A 55 37.19 -77.35 19.24
C LEU A 55 37.67 -76.27 20.22
N MET A 56 37.41 -76.52 21.49
CA MET A 56 37.76 -75.68 22.63
C MET A 56 38.88 -76.32 23.46
N TYR A 57 40.03 -75.66 23.52
CA TYR A 57 41.17 -76.07 24.33
C TYR A 57 41.21 -75.29 25.64
N TYR A 58 41.45 -76.01 26.74
CA TYR A 58 41.37 -75.44 28.09
C TYR A 58 42.63 -75.63 28.95
N GLU A 59 43.68 -76.22 28.39
CA GLU A 59 44.99 -76.37 29.03
C GLU A 59 46.10 -76.06 28.00
N GLU A 60 46.92 -75.04 28.26
CA GLU A 60 47.98 -74.63 27.35
C GLU A 60 49.10 -75.69 27.29
N GLY A 61 49.46 -76.08 26.06
CA GLY A 61 50.49 -77.07 25.75
C GLY A 61 49.96 -78.50 25.57
N ASN A 62 48.68 -78.76 25.85
CA ASN A 62 48.10 -80.10 25.85
C ASN A 62 46.97 -80.26 24.81
N ILE A 63 47.31 -80.80 23.63
CA ILE A 63 46.34 -80.99 22.52
C ILE A 63 45.24 -82.02 22.82
N PHE A 64 45.36 -82.82 23.88
CA PHE A 64 44.36 -83.80 24.26
C PHE A 64 43.31 -83.23 25.23
N LYS A 65 43.56 -82.04 25.79
CA LYS A 65 42.65 -81.33 26.69
C LYS A 65 41.77 -80.37 25.89
N SER A 66 40.85 -80.97 25.16
CA SER A 66 39.87 -80.26 24.34
C SER A 66 38.48 -80.85 24.45
N VAL A 67 37.49 -80.01 24.18
CA VAL A 67 36.08 -80.38 24.09
C VAL A 67 35.44 -79.58 22.94
N ALA A 68 34.45 -80.14 22.26
CA ALA A 68 33.66 -79.41 21.27
C ALA A 68 32.21 -79.40 21.77
N PRO A 69 31.73 -78.29 22.37
CA PRO A 69 30.33 -78.15 22.74
C PRO A 69 29.48 -77.92 21.48
N ASP A 70 28.29 -78.52 21.43
CA ASP A 70 27.40 -78.35 20.26
C ASP A 70 26.92 -76.91 20.10
N VAL A 71 26.59 -76.23 21.20
CA VAL A 71 26.29 -74.79 21.23
C VAL A 71 26.85 -74.18 22.51
N PHE A 72 27.51 -73.04 22.41
CA PHE A 72 28.00 -72.31 23.58
C PHE A 72 27.95 -70.78 23.38
N VAL A 73 27.86 -70.07 24.51
CA VAL A 73 27.86 -68.60 24.55
C VAL A 73 28.91 -68.12 25.56
N VAL A 74 29.67 -67.11 25.15
CA VAL A 74 30.69 -66.45 25.98
C VAL A 74 30.42 -64.95 26.03
N PHE A 75 30.24 -64.40 27.23
CA PHE A 75 30.06 -62.97 27.45
C PHE A 75 31.40 -62.27 27.73
N GLY A 76 31.52 -61.02 27.28
CA GLY A 76 32.74 -60.22 27.36
C GLY A 76 33.80 -60.55 26.31
N VAL A 77 33.42 -61.27 25.25
CA VAL A 77 34.30 -61.70 24.16
C VAL A 77 33.72 -61.24 22.83
N GLY A 78 34.52 -60.51 22.04
CA GLY A 78 34.06 -59.93 20.77
C GLY A 78 33.72 -60.96 19.69
N LYS A 79 32.79 -60.59 18.83
CA LYS A 79 32.36 -61.32 17.63
C LYS A 79 33.47 -61.33 16.58
N LYS A 80 34.18 -62.45 16.47
CA LYS A 80 35.16 -62.72 15.42
C LYS A 80 35.19 -64.22 15.12
N ASP A 81 35.47 -64.58 13.88
CA ASP A 81 35.62 -65.98 13.51
C ASP A 81 36.86 -66.58 14.16
N ARG A 82 36.71 -67.81 14.66
CA ARG A 82 37.79 -68.55 15.33
C ARG A 82 37.98 -69.90 14.67
N ARG A 83 39.25 -70.25 14.44
CA ARG A 83 39.63 -71.59 13.93
C ARG A 83 39.57 -72.66 15.04
N THR A 84 39.90 -72.26 16.27
CA THR A 84 39.73 -73.02 17.52
C THR A 84 39.45 -72.02 18.63
N TYR A 85 38.75 -72.43 19.68
CA TYR A 85 38.60 -71.61 20.87
C TYR A 85 39.63 -71.99 21.93
N LYS A 86 40.45 -71.06 22.40
CA LYS A 86 41.46 -71.32 23.45
C LYS A 86 41.19 -70.42 24.64
N THR A 87 40.91 -71.02 25.79
CA THR A 87 40.43 -70.27 26.97
C THR A 87 41.46 -69.29 27.51
N TRP A 88 42.76 -69.58 27.35
CA TRP A 88 43.84 -68.68 27.78
C TRP A 88 44.11 -67.52 26.81
N GLU A 89 43.81 -67.68 25.51
CA GLU A 89 43.95 -66.59 24.52
C GLU A 89 42.80 -65.58 24.65
N GLU A 90 41.58 -66.05 24.91
CA GLU A 90 40.40 -65.20 25.07
C GLU A 90 40.17 -64.75 26.52
N GLY A 91 40.87 -65.37 27.49
CA GLY A 91 40.75 -65.06 28.93
C GLY A 91 39.40 -65.41 29.55
N ARG A 92 38.55 -66.16 28.82
CA ARG A 92 37.16 -66.48 29.18
C ARG A 92 36.80 -67.89 28.76
N THR A 93 36.06 -68.59 29.62
CA THR A 93 35.39 -69.86 29.34
C THR A 93 33.91 -69.62 29.03
N PRO A 94 33.20 -70.59 28.43
CA PRO A 94 31.77 -70.46 28.18
C PRO A 94 30.94 -70.20 29.42
N ASP A 95 29.98 -69.30 29.30
CA ASP A 95 28.99 -69.03 30.34
C ASP A 95 27.79 -69.97 30.24
N PHE A 96 27.43 -70.34 29.00
CA PHE A 96 26.33 -71.23 28.68
C PHE A 96 26.81 -72.30 27.70
N VAL A 97 26.40 -73.55 27.92
CA VAL A 97 26.60 -74.68 27.01
C VAL A 97 25.31 -75.47 26.85
N LEU A 98 24.98 -75.85 25.61
CA LEU A 98 23.94 -76.82 25.26
C LEU A 98 24.57 -77.94 24.44
N GLU A 99 24.35 -79.18 24.87
CA GLU A 99 24.69 -80.39 24.13
C GLU A 99 23.42 -81.04 23.58
N ILE A 100 23.45 -81.39 22.30
CA ILE A 100 22.36 -82.06 21.60
C ILE A 100 22.71 -83.54 21.59
N ALA A 101 22.17 -84.27 22.56
CA ALA A 101 22.60 -85.63 22.85
C ALA A 101 22.00 -86.65 21.89
N SER A 102 22.84 -87.62 21.49
CA SER A 102 22.41 -88.87 20.85
C SER A 102 22.63 -90.06 21.80
N PRO A 103 22.03 -91.25 21.55
CA PRO A 103 22.29 -92.44 22.36
C PRO A 103 23.78 -92.79 22.51
N SER A 104 24.61 -92.40 21.54
CA SER A 104 26.05 -92.68 21.53
C SER A 104 26.88 -91.68 22.35
N THR A 105 26.41 -90.44 22.52
CA THR A 105 27.13 -89.37 23.23
C THR A 105 26.57 -89.10 24.62
N TYR A 106 25.28 -89.39 24.86
CA TYR A 106 24.54 -89.05 26.07
C TYR A 106 25.26 -89.44 27.36
N ASN A 107 25.82 -90.65 27.43
CA ASN A 107 26.56 -91.09 28.62
C ASN A 107 27.75 -90.17 28.94
N LYS A 108 28.48 -89.68 27.93
CA LYS A 108 29.59 -88.73 28.12
C LYS A 108 29.09 -87.35 28.51
N ASP A 109 27.97 -86.93 27.92
CA ASP A 109 27.36 -85.61 28.15
C ASP A 109 26.83 -85.47 29.57
N ILE A 110 26.27 -86.53 30.17
CA ILE A 110 25.79 -86.54 31.56
C ILE A 110 26.87 -86.87 32.61
N THR A 111 28.04 -87.38 32.19
CA THR A 111 29.16 -87.74 33.09
C THR A 111 30.39 -86.87 32.85
N SER A 112 31.30 -87.29 31.97
CA SER A 112 32.63 -86.71 31.77
C SER A 112 32.60 -85.25 31.31
N LYS A 113 31.72 -84.87 30.37
CA LYS A 113 31.61 -83.48 29.93
C LYS A 113 30.96 -82.60 30.99
N LYS A 114 29.92 -83.10 31.66
CA LYS A 114 29.29 -82.40 32.78
C LYS A 114 30.29 -82.08 33.90
N GLU A 115 31.14 -83.03 34.27
CA GLU A 115 32.18 -82.80 35.28
C GLU A 115 33.25 -81.82 34.78
N LEU A 116 33.66 -81.92 33.52
CA LEU A 116 34.57 -80.97 32.87
C LEU A 116 34.01 -79.54 32.88
N TYR A 117 32.75 -79.36 32.48
CA TYR A 117 32.07 -78.06 32.43
C TYR A 117 31.91 -77.45 33.83
N ALA A 118 31.65 -78.25 34.85
CA ALA A 118 31.55 -77.78 36.23
C ALA A 118 32.92 -77.42 36.83
N SER A 119 33.85 -78.36 36.81
CA SER A 119 35.05 -78.33 37.66
C SER A 119 36.24 -77.63 37.02
N ILE A 120 36.34 -77.63 35.69
CA ILE A 120 37.48 -77.07 34.96
C ILE A 120 37.08 -75.78 34.23
N LEU A 121 35.96 -75.80 33.51
CA LEU A 121 35.54 -74.67 32.68
C LEU A 121 34.64 -73.67 33.41
N GLY A 122 34.02 -74.07 34.52
CA GLY A 122 33.16 -73.20 35.33
C GLY A 122 31.93 -72.67 34.58
N VAL A 123 31.38 -73.46 33.65
CA VAL A 123 30.23 -73.05 32.83
C VAL A 123 29.01 -72.86 33.73
N ARG A 124 28.41 -71.67 33.72
CA ARG A 124 27.36 -71.27 34.67
C ARG A 124 26.07 -72.06 34.47
N GLU A 125 25.69 -72.30 33.21
CA GLU A 125 24.49 -73.07 32.88
C GLU A 125 24.79 -74.10 31.78
N TYR A 126 24.35 -75.33 32.00
CA TYR A 126 24.62 -76.47 31.13
C TYR A 126 23.33 -77.24 30.83
N TYR A 127 22.99 -77.37 29.55
CA TYR A 127 21.77 -78.01 29.07
C TYR A 127 22.10 -79.23 28.21
N ILE A 128 21.24 -80.24 28.28
CA ILE A 128 21.32 -81.46 27.47
C ILE A 128 19.94 -81.73 26.89
N TYR A 129 19.86 -81.87 25.58
CA TYR A 129 18.61 -82.12 24.87
C TYR A 129 18.77 -83.22 23.82
N ASP A 130 17.90 -84.23 23.87
CA ASP A 130 17.78 -85.26 22.83
C ASP A 130 16.55 -84.97 21.96
N PRO A 131 16.74 -84.56 20.69
CA PRO A 131 15.66 -84.21 19.78
C PRO A 131 14.86 -85.44 19.29
N CYS A 132 15.41 -86.64 19.40
CA CYS A 132 14.76 -87.88 19.00
C CYS A 132 14.01 -88.56 20.15
N GLY A 133 14.26 -88.15 21.40
CA GLY A 133 13.63 -88.72 22.60
C GLY A 133 14.03 -90.19 22.87
N GLU A 134 15.21 -90.60 22.38
CA GLU A 134 15.74 -91.96 22.49
C GLU A 134 16.45 -92.21 23.84
N VAL A 135 16.78 -91.15 24.59
CA VAL A 135 17.39 -91.21 25.93
C VAL A 135 16.53 -90.52 26.98
N TYR A 136 16.63 -90.95 28.25
CA TYR A 136 15.85 -90.39 29.36
C TYR A 136 16.74 -89.92 30.53
N PRO A 137 16.46 -88.74 31.13
CA PRO A 137 15.53 -87.72 30.65
C PRO A 137 16.00 -87.07 29.34
N HIS A 138 15.09 -86.83 28.39
CA HIS A 138 15.44 -86.31 27.08
C HIS A 138 15.74 -84.80 27.09
N PHE A 139 15.26 -84.06 28.09
CA PHE A 139 15.60 -82.65 28.27
C PHE A 139 15.95 -82.32 29.71
N GLN A 140 17.14 -81.77 29.92
CA GLN A 140 17.69 -81.46 31.25
C GLN A 140 18.46 -80.15 31.22
N GLY A 141 18.46 -79.44 32.35
CA GLY A 141 19.29 -78.26 32.57
C GLY A 141 19.92 -78.29 33.95
N TYR A 142 21.14 -77.78 34.02
CA TYR A 142 21.93 -77.66 35.23
C TYR A 142 22.45 -76.24 35.42
N ARG A 143 22.49 -75.78 36.68
CA ARG A 143 23.11 -74.51 37.06
C ARG A 143 24.24 -74.74 38.04
N LEU A 144 25.37 -74.09 37.82
CA LEU A 144 26.56 -74.22 38.67
C LEU A 144 26.38 -73.39 39.94
N ILE A 145 26.37 -74.06 41.09
CA ILE A 145 26.26 -73.43 42.42
C ILE A 145 27.34 -74.03 43.30
N ASP A 146 28.20 -73.19 43.87
CA ASP A 146 29.34 -73.59 44.73
C ASP A 146 30.22 -74.69 44.11
N GLY A 147 30.49 -74.57 42.79
CA GLY A 147 31.34 -75.50 42.04
C GLY A 147 30.70 -76.84 41.68
N THR A 148 29.41 -77.04 41.97
CA THR A 148 28.67 -78.27 41.64
C THR A 148 27.39 -77.96 40.85
N TYR A 149 27.05 -78.78 39.87
CA TYR A 149 25.81 -78.61 39.10
C TYR A 149 24.58 -79.08 39.88
N GLN A 150 23.61 -78.19 40.05
CA GLN A 150 22.27 -78.49 40.54
C GLN A 150 21.29 -78.56 39.37
N ALA A 151 20.39 -79.55 39.37
CA ALA A 151 19.37 -79.69 38.35
C ALA A 151 18.34 -78.54 38.44
N MET A 152 17.95 -77.99 37.29
CA MET A 152 16.94 -76.94 37.20
C MET A 152 15.53 -77.53 37.08
N GLU A 153 14.55 -76.86 37.69
CA GLU A 153 13.15 -77.21 37.55
C GLU A 153 12.51 -76.53 36.35
N PHE A 154 11.55 -77.22 35.72
CA PHE A 154 10.73 -76.65 34.66
C PHE A 154 9.72 -75.66 35.25
N VAL A 155 9.72 -74.44 34.70
CA VAL A 155 8.74 -73.39 34.97
C VAL A 155 7.89 -73.23 33.72
N ASN A 156 6.57 -73.44 33.81
CA ASN A 156 5.65 -73.39 32.67
C ASN A 156 6.06 -74.28 31.48
N GLY A 157 6.64 -75.46 31.77
CA GLY A 157 7.11 -76.40 30.75
C GLY A 157 8.42 -76.00 30.07
N ARG A 158 9.14 -75.01 30.61
CA ARG A 158 10.41 -74.50 30.07
C ARG A 158 11.48 -74.39 31.16
N LEU A 159 12.75 -74.43 30.80
CA LEU A 159 13.87 -74.24 31.71
C LEU A 159 14.43 -72.81 31.58
N PRO A 160 14.34 -71.97 32.62
CA PRO A 160 14.79 -70.59 32.54
C PRO A 160 16.32 -70.49 32.59
N SER A 161 16.92 -69.82 31.59
CA SER A 161 18.33 -69.45 31.57
C SER A 161 18.50 -68.03 32.11
N LEU A 162 19.17 -67.90 33.27
CA LEU A 162 19.53 -66.59 33.80
C LEU A 162 20.74 -66.01 33.07
N VAL A 163 21.56 -66.86 32.43
CA VAL A 163 22.71 -66.42 31.65
C VAL A 163 22.26 -65.76 30.35
N LEU A 164 21.29 -66.36 29.64
CA LEU A 164 20.81 -65.84 28.36
C LEU A 164 19.68 -64.81 28.53
N GLY A 165 19.00 -64.77 29.67
CA GLY A 165 17.78 -63.96 29.84
C GLY A 165 16.57 -64.53 29.08
N LEU A 166 16.64 -65.79 28.67
CA LEU A 166 15.63 -66.50 27.86
C LEU A 166 15.18 -67.79 28.56
N GLU A 167 14.05 -68.34 28.13
CA GLU A 167 13.57 -69.66 28.57
C GLU A 167 13.75 -70.68 27.44
N LEU A 168 14.29 -71.86 27.76
CA LEU A 168 14.43 -72.96 26.80
C LEU A 168 13.26 -73.93 26.93
N GLY A 169 12.58 -74.24 25.83
CA GLY A 169 11.42 -75.13 25.86
C GLY A 169 11.06 -75.72 24.51
N GLU A 170 10.21 -76.74 24.51
CA GLU A 170 9.73 -77.35 23.26
C GLU A 170 8.58 -76.52 22.68
N HIS A 171 8.74 -76.09 21.42
CA HIS A 171 7.71 -75.45 20.61
C HIS A 171 7.53 -76.24 19.32
N ASP A 172 6.30 -76.64 19.01
CA ASP A 172 5.98 -77.54 17.88
C ASP A 172 6.81 -78.84 17.86
N GLY A 173 7.16 -79.37 19.04
CA GLY A 173 7.88 -80.63 19.20
C GLY A 173 9.40 -80.53 19.01
N VAL A 174 9.96 -79.32 18.96
CA VAL A 174 11.42 -79.10 18.84
C VAL A 174 11.87 -78.07 19.88
N LEU A 175 13.08 -78.24 20.43
CA LEU A 175 13.65 -77.26 21.36
C LEU A 175 13.81 -75.88 20.69
N SER A 176 13.32 -74.85 21.37
CA SER A 176 13.36 -73.47 20.93
C SER A 176 13.56 -72.50 22.11
N LEU A 177 13.74 -71.22 21.80
CA LEU A 177 13.94 -70.14 22.76
C LEU A 177 12.66 -69.30 22.90
N TYR A 178 12.31 -68.96 24.13
CA TYR A 178 11.17 -68.12 24.46
C TYR A 178 11.64 -66.86 25.20
N ASP A 179 11.22 -65.70 24.69
CA ASP A 179 11.45 -64.41 25.33
C ASP A 179 10.25 -64.07 26.23
N ALA A 180 10.46 -64.20 27.55
CA ALA A 180 9.43 -63.93 28.53
C ALA A 180 9.04 -62.43 28.59
N SER A 181 9.93 -61.51 28.22
CA SER A 181 9.66 -60.07 28.23
C SER A 181 8.72 -59.64 27.10
N LEU A 182 8.88 -60.25 25.93
CA LEU A 182 8.05 -60.01 24.74
C LEU A 182 6.86 -60.97 24.65
N SER A 183 6.79 -61.96 25.53
CA SER A 183 5.77 -63.01 25.53
C SER A 183 5.64 -63.72 24.18
N THR A 184 6.77 -64.00 23.52
CA THR A 184 6.81 -64.63 22.20
C THR A 184 7.94 -65.65 22.09
N TRP A 185 7.74 -66.66 21.24
CA TRP A 185 8.82 -67.55 20.81
C TRP A 185 9.75 -66.82 19.83
N VAL A 186 11.05 -67.08 19.95
CA VAL A 186 12.05 -66.58 19.01
C VAL A 186 11.90 -67.39 17.71
N PRO A 187 11.62 -66.76 16.56
CA PRO A 187 11.36 -67.48 15.32
C PRO A 187 12.65 -68.05 14.72
N PRO A 188 12.65 -69.30 14.23
CA PRO A 188 13.83 -69.88 13.58
C PRO A 188 14.13 -69.18 12.23
N PRO A 189 15.39 -69.15 11.77
CA PRO A 189 15.84 -68.37 10.61
C PRO A 189 15.02 -68.57 9.33
N LYS A 190 14.58 -69.81 9.04
CA LYS A 190 13.76 -70.11 7.84
C LYS A 190 12.39 -69.45 7.83
N ALA A 191 11.78 -69.24 9.01
CA ALA A 191 10.49 -68.55 9.11
C ALA A 191 10.63 -67.04 8.81
N ARG A 192 11.80 -66.45 9.10
CA ARG A 192 12.14 -65.06 8.74
C ARG A 192 12.44 -64.90 7.25
N VAL A 193 13.09 -65.87 6.60
CA VAL A 193 13.35 -65.81 5.15
C VAL A 193 12.05 -65.81 4.36
N VAL A 194 11.05 -66.64 4.72
CA VAL A 194 9.74 -66.63 4.04
C VAL A 194 8.99 -65.31 4.27
N ALA A 195 9.06 -64.74 5.48
CA ALA A 195 8.45 -63.43 5.78
C ALA A 195 9.20 -62.25 5.11
N ALA A 196 10.52 -62.37 4.93
CA ALA A 196 11.37 -61.40 4.24
C ALA A 196 11.24 -61.51 2.72
N GLU A 197 11.11 -62.71 2.16
CA GLU A 197 10.83 -62.96 0.74
C GLU A 197 9.44 -62.44 0.36
N THR A 198 8.42 -62.66 1.21
CA THR A 198 7.08 -62.08 0.99
C THR A 198 7.10 -60.55 1.10
N ARG A 199 7.96 -59.97 1.97
CA ARG A 199 8.17 -58.51 2.02
C ARG A 199 8.99 -57.99 0.85
N ALA A 200 9.95 -58.76 0.34
CA ALA A 200 10.80 -58.43 -0.79
C ALA A 200 10.04 -58.51 -2.11
N GLU A 201 9.20 -59.52 -2.35
CA GLU A 201 8.33 -59.60 -3.52
C GLU A 201 7.28 -58.46 -3.53
N ASN A 202 6.70 -58.14 -2.36
CA ASN A 202 5.77 -57.00 -2.25
C ASN A 202 6.49 -55.64 -2.37
N ALA A 203 7.75 -55.55 -1.94
CA ALA A 203 8.58 -54.35 -2.09
C ALA A 203 9.11 -54.18 -3.52
N GLU A 204 9.46 -55.26 -4.22
CA GLU A 204 9.86 -55.22 -5.64
C GLU A 204 8.66 -54.90 -6.54
N THR A 205 7.47 -55.44 -6.23
CA THR A 205 6.26 -55.10 -6.97
C THR A 205 5.87 -53.63 -6.73
N ARG A 206 5.93 -53.15 -5.47
CA ARG A 206 5.73 -51.73 -5.15
C ARG A 206 6.80 -50.82 -5.74
N ALA A 207 8.07 -51.21 -5.72
CA ALA A 207 9.17 -50.41 -6.30
C ALA A 207 9.09 -50.37 -7.84
N SER A 208 8.68 -51.46 -8.49
CA SER A 208 8.38 -51.51 -9.92
C SER A 208 7.17 -50.66 -10.29
N GLU A 209 6.10 -50.70 -9.50
CA GLU A 209 4.91 -49.86 -9.69
C GLU A 209 5.19 -48.38 -9.38
N GLU A 210 5.96 -48.07 -8.34
CA GLU A 210 6.40 -46.71 -7.99
C GLU A 210 7.40 -46.17 -9.00
N GLU A 211 8.31 -46.98 -9.55
CA GLU A 211 9.23 -46.53 -10.60
C GLU A 211 8.50 -46.37 -11.95
N ARG A 212 7.52 -47.22 -12.27
CA ARG A 212 6.66 -47.03 -13.43
C ARG A 212 5.75 -45.80 -13.26
N ALA A 213 5.21 -45.58 -12.06
CA ALA A 213 4.42 -44.39 -11.73
C ALA A 213 5.28 -43.13 -11.71
N ARG A 214 6.52 -43.19 -11.23
CA ARG A 214 7.48 -42.10 -11.26
C ARG A 214 7.94 -41.80 -12.67
N ARG A 215 8.23 -42.79 -13.52
CA ARG A 215 8.53 -42.57 -14.95
C ARG A 215 7.32 -42.04 -15.70
N GLN A 216 6.10 -42.47 -15.38
CA GLN A 216 4.87 -41.89 -15.96
C GLN A 216 4.59 -40.49 -15.43
N ALA A 217 4.88 -40.19 -14.17
CA ALA A 217 4.75 -38.86 -13.58
C ALA A 217 5.82 -37.91 -14.09
N GLU A 218 7.07 -38.36 -14.27
CA GLU A 218 8.16 -37.60 -14.89
C GLU A 218 7.87 -37.38 -16.39
N ALA A 219 7.33 -38.37 -17.11
CA ALA A 219 6.90 -38.21 -18.50
C ALA A 219 5.71 -37.24 -18.61
N ARG A 220 4.70 -37.35 -17.73
CA ARG A 220 3.58 -36.39 -17.68
C ARG A 220 4.02 -35.00 -17.25
N ALA A 221 4.91 -34.87 -16.27
CA ALA A 221 5.48 -33.60 -15.86
C ALA A 221 6.38 -33.00 -16.95
N SER A 222 7.08 -33.83 -17.73
CA SER A 222 7.86 -33.38 -18.89
C SER A 222 6.96 -32.97 -20.04
N GLU A 223 5.87 -33.69 -20.32
CA GLU A 223 4.85 -33.30 -21.30
C GLU A 223 4.09 -32.05 -20.86
N GLU A 224 3.74 -31.91 -19.58
CA GLU A 224 3.11 -30.71 -19.02
C GLU A 224 4.09 -29.53 -18.99
N ALA A 225 5.38 -29.75 -18.71
CA ALA A 225 6.40 -28.71 -18.79
C ALA A 225 6.65 -28.29 -20.25
N GLN A 226 6.68 -29.23 -21.20
CA GLN A 226 6.76 -28.92 -22.62
C GLN A 226 5.49 -28.24 -23.13
N ALA A 227 4.31 -28.67 -22.69
CA ALA A 227 3.03 -28.03 -23.03
C ALA A 227 2.93 -26.65 -22.40
N ARG A 228 3.42 -26.45 -21.18
CA ARG A 228 3.50 -25.15 -20.50
C ARG A 228 4.52 -24.24 -21.19
N GLN A 229 5.70 -24.74 -21.53
CA GLN A 229 6.68 -23.99 -22.30
C GLN A 229 6.16 -23.64 -23.70
N HIS A 230 5.44 -24.57 -24.35
CA HIS A 230 4.78 -24.32 -25.63
C HIS A 230 3.64 -23.32 -25.49
N ALA A 231 2.83 -23.39 -24.44
CA ALA A 231 1.77 -22.44 -24.14
C ALA A 231 2.32 -21.05 -23.77
N GLU A 232 3.42 -20.98 -23.01
CA GLU A 232 4.13 -19.74 -22.69
C GLU A 232 4.77 -19.14 -23.94
N THR A 233 5.33 -19.97 -24.82
CA THR A 233 5.86 -19.53 -26.12
C THR A 233 4.72 -19.07 -27.05
N GLN A 234 3.60 -19.79 -27.09
CA GLN A 234 2.41 -19.40 -27.83
C GLN A 234 1.80 -18.12 -27.26
N LEU A 235 1.75 -17.95 -25.94
CA LEU A 235 1.27 -16.74 -25.29
C LEU A 235 2.21 -15.57 -25.59
N ALA A 236 3.52 -15.76 -25.50
CA ALA A 236 4.51 -14.74 -25.87
C ALA A 236 4.40 -14.34 -27.35
N ASN A 237 4.24 -15.31 -28.26
CA ASN A 237 4.03 -15.05 -29.67
C ASN A 237 2.67 -14.39 -29.95
N THR A 238 1.62 -14.77 -29.21
CA THR A 238 0.28 -14.18 -29.35
C THR A 238 0.26 -12.77 -28.78
N LEU A 239 0.97 -12.50 -27.68
CA LEU A 239 1.15 -11.17 -27.12
C LEU A 239 1.99 -10.29 -28.04
N ALA A 240 3.08 -10.81 -28.62
CA ALA A 240 3.88 -10.09 -29.60
C ALA A 240 3.09 -9.81 -30.88
N LEU A 241 2.26 -10.75 -31.34
CA LEU A 241 1.37 -10.57 -32.48
C LEU A 241 0.25 -9.59 -32.15
N LEU A 242 -0.34 -9.64 -30.95
CA LEU A 242 -1.31 -8.67 -30.46
C LEU A 242 -0.69 -7.27 -30.35
N GLU A 243 0.55 -7.16 -29.91
CA GLU A 243 1.29 -5.89 -29.86
C GLU A 243 1.61 -5.37 -31.27
N GLN A 244 1.99 -6.24 -32.21
CA GLN A 244 2.18 -5.87 -33.61
C GLN A 244 0.86 -5.49 -34.30
N LEU A 245 -0.22 -6.21 -34.01
CA LEU A 245 -1.56 -5.91 -34.51
C LEU A 245 -2.09 -4.64 -33.86
N GLN A 246 -1.86 -4.38 -32.58
CA GLN A 246 -2.14 -3.11 -31.92
C GLN A 246 -1.34 -1.99 -32.56
N LYS A 247 -0.01 -2.13 -32.72
CA LYS A 247 0.81 -1.14 -33.43
C LYS A 247 0.32 -0.88 -34.85
N ARG A 248 -0.08 -1.91 -35.61
CA ARG A 248 -0.69 -1.74 -36.95
C ARG A 248 -2.04 -1.06 -36.89
N THR A 249 -2.91 -1.46 -35.96
CA THR A 249 -4.24 -0.89 -35.78
C THR A 249 -4.14 0.56 -35.31
N ASP A 250 -3.18 0.89 -34.44
CA ASP A 250 -2.87 2.24 -33.96
C ASP A 250 -2.27 3.08 -35.09
N THR A 251 -1.35 2.54 -35.90
CA THR A 251 -0.81 3.22 -37.09
C THR A 251 -1.91 3.50 -38.14
N GLU A 252 -2.85 2.58 -38.32
CA GLU A 252 -4.00 2.75 -39.22
C GLU A 252 -5.08 3.68 -38.62
N ARG A 253 -5.23 3.72 -37.29
CA ARG A 253 -6.15 4.60 -36.55
C ARG A 253 -5.64 6.05 -36.48
N ILE A 254 -4.32 6.26 -36.42
CA ILE A 254 -3.65 7.57 -36.35
C ILE A 254 -3.59 8.26 -37.73
N ARG A 255 -3.70 7.52 -38.83
CA ARG A 255 -3.59 8.08 -40.20
C ARG A 255 -4.59 9.21 -40.52
N GLY A 256 -5.68 9.33 -39.76
CA GLY A 256 -6.69 10.39 -39.89
C GLY A 256 -6.80 11.35 -38.68
N THR A 257 -5.90 11.27 -37.68
CA THR A 257 -5.91 12.15 -36.50
C THR A 257 -4.94 13.33 -36.67
N SER A 258 -5.10 14.39 -35.87
CA SER A 258 -4.22 15.58 -35.86
C SER A 258 -2.75 15.21 -35.64
N GLU A 259 -2.48 14.28 -34.72
CA GLU A 259 -1.14 13.75 -34.42
C GLU A 259 -0.51 13.05 -35.63
N GLY A 260 -1.30 12.28 -36.39
CA GLY A 260 -0.84 11.63 -37.62
C GLY A 260 -0.52 12.63 -38.73
N VAL A 261 -1.24 13.75 -38.80
CA VAL A 261 -0.97 14.83 -39.76
C VAL A 261 0.33 15.55 -39.42
N ALA A 262 0.56 15.89 -38.15
CA ALA A 262 1.80 16.50 -37.69
C ALA A 262 3.02 15.62 -37.99
N ALA A 263 2.93 14.32 -37.70
CA ALA A 263 3.98 13.35 -38.04
C ALA A 263 4.24 13.27 -39.55
N ARG A 264 3.19 13.27 -40.39
CA ARG A 264 3.34 13.26 -41.85
C ARG A 264 4.03 14.51 -42.40
N VAL A 265 3.71 15.68 -41.85
CA VAL A 265 4.40 16.93 -42.27
C VAL A 265 5.86 16.89 -41.87
N ARG A 266 6.17 16.48 -40.63
CA ARG A 266 7.57 16.25 -40.20
C ARG A 266 8.28 15.28 -41.14
N ASP A 267 7.67 14.14 -41.44
CA ASP A 267 8.27 13.11 -42.28
C ASP A 267 8.47 13.62 -43.71
N TYR A 268 7.54 14.42 -44.24
CA TYR A 268 7.70 15.06 -45.54
C TYR A 268 8.90 16.03 -45.57
N VAL A 269 9.15 16.78 -44.49
CA VAL A 269 10.30 17.70 -44.39
C VAL A 269 11.63 16.95 -44.49
N PHE A 270 11.77 15.81 -43.80
CA PHE A 270 13.03 15.06 -43.74
C PHE A 270 13.19 14.03 -44.86
N ASP A 271 12.13 13.33 -45.22
CA ASP A 271 12.21 12.16 -46.11
C ASP A 271 11.87 12.50 -47.57
N VAL A 272 11.18 13.63 -47.83
CA VAL A 272 10.79 14.05 -49.18
C VAL A 272 11.49 15.34 -49.61
N LEU A 273 11.42 16.39 -48.81
CA LEU A 273 12.08 17.66 -49.11
C LEU A 273 13.57 17.66 -48.75
N GLU A 274 14.02 16.68 -47.96
CA GLU A 274 15.41 16.53 -47.50
C GLU A 274 15.98 17.85 -46.94
N LEU A 275 15.18 18.61 -46.17
CA LEU A 275 15.60 19.92 -45.64
C LEU A 275 16.44 19.82 -44.36
N GLY A 276 16.82 18.62 -43.94
CA GLY A 276 17.57 18.38 -42.71
C GLY A 276 17.88 16.92 -42.46
N LEU A 277 18.39 16.65 -41.26
CA LEU A 277 18.72 15.31 -40.77
C LEU A 277 17.81 14.91 -39.62
N ARG A 278 17.21 13.73 -39.75
CA ARG A 278 16.39 13.13 -38.70
C ARG A 278 17.27 12.71 -37.51
N ASP A 279 16.82 13.02 -36.30
CA ASP A 279 17.50 12.63 -35.07
C ASP A 279 17.13 11.18 -34.73
N ILE A 280 18.07 10.25 -34.93
CA ILE A 280 17.90 8.82 -34.64
C ILE A 280 18.36 8.45 -33.23
N HIS A 281 18.74 9.44 -32.41
CA HIS A 281 19.17 9.19 -31.05
C HIS A 281 17.98 9.24 -30.10
N TYR A 282 18.01 8.37 -29.09
CA TYR A 282 17.06 8.42 -28.00
C TYR A 282 17.35 9.65 -27.15
N ARG A 283 16.36 10.55 -26.99
CA ARG A 283 16.48 11.76 -26.17
C ARG A 283 15.81 11.57 -24.82
N ASP A 284 14.54 11.18 -24.83
CA ASP A 284 13.73 10.90 -23.64
C ASP A 284 12.53 10.01 -24.01
N TRP A 285 11.75 9.57 -23.01
CA TRP A 285 10.53 8.79 -23.18
C TRP A 285 9.50 9.51 -24.07
N GLY A 286 9.40 10.85 -23.95
CA GLY A 286 8.53 11.70 -24.79
C GLY A 286 9.11 12.04 -26.17
N GLU A 287 10.40 11.80 -26.41
CA GLU A 287 11.09 12.04 -27.69
C GLU A 287 11.90 10.80 -28.11
N PRO A 288 11.23 9.74 -28.62
CA PRO A 288 11.91 8.55 -29.09
C PRO A 288 12.74 8.82 -30.38
N PRO A 289 13.67 7.90 -30.74
CA PRO A 289 14.40 7.97 -32.00
C PRO A 289 13.48 8.21 -33.22
N GLY A 290 13.81 9.21 -34.02
CA GLY A 290 13.04 9.58 -35.21
C GLY A 290 11.85 10.52 -34.95
N ASN A 291 11.64 10.97 -33.69
CA ASN A 291 10.56 11.89 -33.32
C ASN A 291 10.68 13.28 -33.99
N GLY A 292 11.89 13.69 -34.36
CA GLY A 292 12.19 14.96 -34.99
C GLY A 292 13.58 14.97 -35.63
N GLY A 293 14.09 16.15 -35.95
CA GLY A 293 15.41 16.33 -36.54
C GLY A 293 15.86 17.79 -36.59
N PHE A 294 17.06 17.99 -37.13
CA PHE A 294 17.66 19.30 -37.33
C PHE A 294 17.63 19.67 -38.81
N LEU A 295 17.11 20.85 -39.12
CA LEU A 295 17.09 21.42 -40.46
C LEU A 295 18.47 21.96 -40.84
N PHE A 296 18.77 22.02 -42.15
CA PHE A 296 20.03 22.60 -42.64
C PHE A 296 20.16 24.09 -42.40
N ASN A 297 19.05 24.77 -42.07
CA ASN A 297 19.06 26.15 -41.62
C ASN A 297 19.42 26.29 -40.13
N GLY A 298 19.71 25.18 -39.43
CA GLY A 298 20.08 25.12 -38.02
C GLY A 298 18.90 24.98 -37.05
N GLY A 299 17.65 25.17 -37.51
CA GLY A 299 16.47 25.00 -36.67
C GLY A 299 16.17 23.53 -36.35
N ARG A 300 15.40 23.28 -35.29
CA ARG A 300 14.94 21.94 -34.90
C ARG A 300 13.46 21.80 -35.16
N LEU A 301 13.04 20.70 -35.76
CA LEU A 301 11.63 20.38 -36.01
C LEU A 301 11.30 19.01 -35.40
N TYR A 302 10.31 18.93 -34.52
CA TYR A 302 9.98 17.70 -33.79
C TYR A 302 8.50 17.66 -33.39
N ILE A 303 8.06 16.50 -32.89
CA ILE A 303 6.71 16.36 -32.34
C ILE A 303 6.77 16.49 -30.82
N ASP A 304 6.09 17.49 -30.25
CA ASP A 304 5.93 17.64 -28.80
C ASP A 304 4.47 17.43 -28.42
N MET A 305 4.20 16.39 -27.62
CA MET A 305 2.85 16.05 -27.13
C MET A 305 1.78 16.05 -28.24
N GLY A 306 2.14 15.56 -29.44
CA GLY A 306 1.23 15.49 -30.60
C GLY A 306 1.21 16.72 -31.52
N HIS A 307 1.92 17.81 -31.17
CA HIS A 307 2.03 19.04 -31.97
C HIS A 307 3.34 19.08 -32.74
N LEU A 308 3.33 19.71 -33.92
CA LEU A 308 4.55 19.98 -34.65
C LEU A 308 5.21 21.24 -34.07
N GLU A 309 6.34 21.06 -33.40
CA GLU A 309 7.11 22.14 -32.80
C GLU A 309 8.35 22.47 -33.63
N TYR A 310 8.60 23.77 -33.80
CA TYR A 310 9.77 24.31 -34.46
C TYR A 310 10.53 25.24 -33.51
N ALA A 311 11.79 24.91 -33.25
CA ALA A 311 12.73 25.79 -32.59
C ALA A 311 13.64 26.43 -33.64
N THR A 312 13.73 27.76 -33.63
CA THR A 312 14.64 28.50 -34.51
C THR A 312 16.10 28.11 -34.21
N PRO A 313 17.03 28.25 -35.19
CA PRO A 313 18.45 28.27 -34.87
C PRO A 313 18.75 29.41 -33.87
N GLU A 314 19.90 29.36 -33.23
CA GLU A 314 20.41 30.48 -32.45
C GLU A 314 20.63 31.70 -33.36
N CYS A 315 19.98 32.81 -33.02
CA CYS A 315 19.98 34.03 -33.83
C CYS A 315 20.77 35.14 -33.14
N ALA A 316 21.74 35.72 -33.86
CA ALA A 316 22.53 36.84 -33.36
C ALA A 316 21.81 38.19 -33.51
N THR A 317 20.82 38.27 -34.41
CA THR A 317 20.05 39.49 -34.64
C THR A 317 18.55 39.24 -34.58
N LEU A 318 17.80 40.29 -34.24
CA LEU A 318 16.33 40.25 -34.23
C LEU A 318 15.75 39.96 -35.62
N PHE A 319 16.42 40.44 -36.67
CA PHE A 319 15.98 40.21 -38.05
C PHE A 319 16.09 38.73 -38.42
N ASP A 320 17.20 38.08 -38.07
CA ASP A 320 17.39 36.65 -38.31
C ASP A 320 16.32 35.84 -37.57
N LEU A 321 16.06 36.17 -36.30
CA LEU A 321 15.05 35.49 -35.50
C LEU A 321 13.66 35.55 -36.16
N VAL A 322 13.22 36.74 -36.56
CA VAL A 322 11.93 36.93 -37.23
C VAL A 322 11.90 36.21 -38.58
N ALA A 323 13.01 36.25 -39.33
CA ALA A 323 13.12 35.56 -40.62
C ALA A 323 13.01 34.03 -40.46
N TYR A 324 13.69 33.44 -39.47
CA TYR A 324 13.62 32.00 -39.20
C TYR A 324 12.26 31.56 -38.65
N ASP A 325 11.65 32.36 -37.78
CA ASP A 325 10.28 32.14 -37.27
C ASP A 325 9.24 32.20 -38.42
N LYS A 326 9.46 33.06 -39.43
CA LYS A 326 8.61 33.11 -40.63
C LYS A 326 8.92 32.04 -41.67
N ALA A 327 10.15 31.55 -41.72
CA ALA A 327 10.55 30.53 -42.68
C ALA A 327 9.73 29.24 -42.50
N ILE A 328 9.50 28.81 -41.25
CA ILE A 328 8.73 27.59 -41.00
C ILE A 328 7.27 27.71 -41.43
N GLU A 329 6.64 28.87 -41.24
CA GLU A 329 5.26 29.11 -41.70
C GLU A 329 5.16 28.92 -43.22
N ARG A 330 6.17 29.40 -43.97
CA ARG A 330 6.24 29.23 -45.42
C ARG A 330 6.48 27.78 -45.82
N ILE A 331 7.38 27.08 -45.12
CA ILE A 331 7.66 25.66 -45.37
C ILE A 331 6.39 24.81 -45.18
N ILE A 332 5.70 24.97 -44.05
CA ILE A 332 4.47 24.22 -43.76
C ILE A 332 3.38 24.53 -44.80
N ASN A 333 3.17 25.80 -45.15
CA ASN A 333 2.18 26.18 -46.16
C ASN A 333 2.47 25.58 -47.55
N ASN A 334 3.75 25.55 -47.96
CA ASN A 334 4.14 24.92 -49.21
C ASN A 334 3.86 23.41 -49.17
N ILE A 335 4.19 22.73 -48.07
CA ILE A 335 3.90 21.29 -47.90
C ILE A 335 2.41 21.01 -47.97
N LEU A 336 1.57 21.81 -47.30
CA LEU A 336 0.11 21.65 -47.36
C LEU A 336 -0.42 21.83 -48.79
N THR A 337 0.14 22.78 -49.54
CA THR A 337 -0.20 23.02 -50.94
C THR A 337 0.23 21.85 -51.83
N ASP A 338 1.46 21.36 -51.67
CA ASP A 338 2.04 20.29 -52.49
C ASP A 338 1.39 18.93 -52.22
N THR A 339 1.04 18.66 -50.95
CA THR A 339 0.44 17.39 -50.54
C THR A 339 -1.08 17.34 -50.70
N GLY A 340 -1.74 18.50 -50.84
CA GLY A 340 -3.19 18.61 -50.94
C GLY A 340 -3.93 18.11 -49.70
N LEU A 341 -3.27 18.11 -48.53
CA LEU A 341 -3.87 17.65 -47.28
C LEU A 341 -5.02 18.58 -46.84
N PRO A 342 -6.21 18.07 -46.53
CA PRO A 342 -7.35 18.89 -46.11
C PRO A 342 -7.23 19.31 -44.63
N THR A 343 -6.10 19.93 -44.27
CA THR A 343 -5.71 20.24 -42.89
C THR A 343 -5.05 21.61 -42.81
N ALA A 344 -5.16 22.27 -41.66
CA ALA A 344 -4.53 23.57 -41.41
C ALA A 344 -3.68 23.51 -40.13
N PHE A 345 -2.59 24.28 -40.12
CA PHE A 345 -1.77 24.51 -38.93
C PHE A 345 -2.03 25.94 -38.43
N PHE A 346 -2.24 26.08 -37.12
CA PHE A 346 -2.51 27.37 -36.49
C PHE A 346 -1.33 27.78 -35.61
N LYS A 347 -0.74 28.94 -35.91
CA LYS A 347 0.26 29.57 -35.06
C LYS A 347 -0.45 30.49 -34.07
N ASN A 348 -0.97 29.90 -33.01
CA ASN A 348 -1.63 30.58 -31.89
C ASN A 348 -1.24 29.88 -30.58
N ASN A 349 -2.00 30.10 -29.51
CA ASN A 349 -1.72 29.51 -28.19
C ASN A 349 -2.91 28.79 -27.58
N ILE A 350 -4.04 28.71 -28.26
CA ILE A 350 -5.28 28.19 -27.68
C ILE A 350 -6.05 27.41 -28.74
N ASP A 351 -6.71 26.35 -28.32
CA ASP A 351 -7.75 25.70 -29.09
C ASP A 351 -9.09 25.97 -28.42
N HIS A 352 -9.96 26.72 -29.08
CA HIS A 352 -11.30 27.03 -28.58
C HIS A 352 -12.21 25.80 -28.48
N PHE A 353 -11.91 24.72 -29.18
CA PHE A 353 -12.73 23.50 -29.18
C PHE A 353 -12.39 22.57 -28.02
N THR A 354 -11.09 22.40 -27.72
CA THR A 354 -10.64 21.52 -26.62
C THR A 354 -10.32 22.27 -25.33
N GLY A 355 -10.14 23.60 -25.39
CA GLY A 355 -9.64 24.41 -24.27
C GLY A 355 -8.14 24.29 -24.06
N ALA A 356 -7.43 23.49 -24.87
CA ALA A 356 -6.00 23.29 -24.76
C ALA A 356 -5.22 24.58 -25.04
N THR A 357 -4.06 24.74 -24.41
CA THR A 357 -3.13 25.84 -24.69
C THR A 357 -1.75 25.34 -25.10
N PHE A 358 -1.12 26.09 -26.02
CA PHE A 358 0.18 25.81 -26.61
C PHE A 358 1.14 26.99 -26.36
N GLY A 359 2.43 26.70 -26.21
CA GLY A 359 3.44 27.70 -25.85
C GLY A 359 4.15 28.30 -27.06
N CYS A 360 4.43 29.61 -27.01
CA CYS A 360 5.48 30.24 -27.80
C CYS A 360 6.62 30.59 -26.85
N HIS A 361 7.64 29.75 -26.82
CA HIS A 361 8.74 29.90 -25.86
C HIS A 361 9.82 30.84 -26.39
N GLU A 362 10.30 31.74 -25.54
CA GLU A 362 11.42 32.63 -25.86
C GLU A 362 12.64 32.22 -25.05
N ASN A 363 13.81 32.19 -25.70
CA ASN A 363 15.07 31.80 -25.08
C ASN A 363 16.09 32.92 -25.25
N PHE A 364 16.66 33.40 -24.15
CA PHE A 364 17.69 34.43 -24.14
C PHE A 364 18.94 33.92 -23.44
N GLN A 365 20.11 34.09 -24.07
CA GLN A 365 21.38 33.87 -23.42
C GLN A 365 21.71 35.09 -22.55
N ILE A 366 22.01 34.86 -21.26
CA ILE A 366 22.34 35.92 -20.30
C ILE A 366 23.62 35.56 -19.53
N SER A 367 24.34 36.57 -19.04
CA SER A 367 25.56 36.37 -18.24
C SER A 367 25.26 35.71 -16.88
N ARG A 368 26.13 34.79 -16.45
CA ARG A 368 26.09 34.21 -15.09
C ARG A 368 26.52 35.18 -14.00
N GLU A 369 27.24 36.23 -14.35
CA GLU A 369 27.80 37.21 -13.42
C GLU A 369 26.68 38.01 -12.73
N VAL A 370 25.55 38.23 -13.41
CA VAL A 370 24.41 38.93 -12.83
C VAL A 370 23.60 37.99 -11.93
N PRO A 371 23.37 38.34 -10.64
CA PRO A 371 22.58 37.52 -9.73
C PRO A 371 21.14 37.36 -10.20
N PHE A 372 20.78 36.13 -10.57
CA PHE A 372 19.50 35.81 -11.21
C PHE A 372 18.28 36.19 -10.35
N TYR A 373 18.19 35.67 -9.12
CA TYR A 373 17.04 35.91 -8.24
C TYR A 373 17.01 37.30 -7.59
N ARG A 374 18.16 37.96 -7.45
CA ARG A 374 18.26 39.26 -6.76
C ARG A 374 18.13 40.46 -7.69
N VAL A 375 18.54 40.32 -8.95
CA VAL A 375 18.64 41.44 -9.90
C VAL A 375 17.79 41.17 -11.14
N VAL A 376 17.96 40.02 -11.79
CA VAL A 376 17.29 39.71 -13.08
C VAL A 376 15.78 39.55 -12.88
N ILE A 377 15.36 38.64 -12.01
CA ILE A 377 13.93 38.32 -11.79
C ILE A 377 13.14 39.56 -11.34
N PRO A 378 13.50 40.29 -10.26
CA PRO A 378 12.68 41.39 -9.77
C PRO A 378 12.53 42.52 -10.78
N THR A 379 13.53 42.73 -11.65
CA THR A 379 13.49 43.77 -12.69
C THR A 379 12.63 43.37 -13.88
N LEU A 380 12.59 42.08 -14.25
CA LEU A 380 11.86 41.59 -15.42
C LEU A 380 10.37 41.33 -15.16
N MET A 381 9.98 40.99 -13.93
CA MET A 381 8.60 40.58 -13.63
C MET A 381 7.54 41.64 -13.99
N PRO A 382 7.66 42.92 -13.57
CA PRO A 382 6.69 43.95 -13.95
C PRO A 382 6.62 44.17 -15.47
N PHE A 383 7.76 44.04 -16.14
CA PHE A 383 7.85 44.16 -17.58
C PHE A 383 7.10 43.03 -18.30
N PHE A 384 7.25 41.78 -17.88
CA PHE A 384 6.56 40.65 -18.54
C PHE A 384 5.05 40.68 -18.37
N VAL A 385 4.54 41.10 -17.20
CA VAL A 385 3.09 41.25 -16.96
C VAL A 385 2.47 42.34 -17.84
N THR A 386 3.21 43.40 -18.16
CA THR A 386 2.70 44.54 -18.94
C THR A 386 3.01 44.45 -20.44
N ARG A 387 4.01 43.66 -20.84
CA ARG A 387 4.43 43.46 -22.24
C ARG A 387 3.30 42.99 -23.16
N GLN A 388 2.31 42.25 -22.64
CA GLN A 388 1.13 41.81 -23.41
C GLN A 388 0.32 42.95 -24.04
N ILE A 389 0.45 44.20 -23.54
CA ILE A 389 -0.24 45.37 -24.11
C ILE A 389 0.12 45.59 -25.58
N TYR A 390 1.36 45.29 -25.98
CA TYR A 390 1.83 45.44 -27.36
C TYR A 390 2.23 44.10 -28.01
N ALA A 391 2.52 43.07 -27.21
CA ALA A 391 2.93 41.75 -27.71
C ALA A 391 1.81 40.71 -27.71
N GLY A 392 0.63 41.04 -27.18
CA GLY A 392 -0.52 40.14 -27.14
C GLY A 392 -1.13 39.91 -28.53
N ALA A 393 -1.49 38.66 -28.83
CA ALA A 393 -2.09 38.26 -30.11
C ALA A 393 -3.62 38.44 -30.14
N GLY A 394 -4.23 38.68 -28.98
CA GLY A 394 -5.67 38.85 -28.84
C GLY A 394 -6.44 37.52 -28.79
N ARG A 395 -7.50 37.50 -27.98
CA ARG A 395 -8.45 36.38 -27.87
C ARG A 395 -9.86 36.94 -27.70
N VAL A 396 -10.84 36.24 -28.29
CA VAL A 396 -12.25 36.43 -27.95
C VAL A 396 -12.67 35.35 -26.96
N GLY A 397 -13.29 35.77 -25.86
CA GLY A 397 -13.66 34.90 -24.75
C GLY A 397 -12.55 34.81 -23.71
N VAL A 398 -12.96 34.47 -22.49
CA VAL A 398 -12.10 34.29 -21.33
C VAL A 398 -11.93 32.79 -21.10
N TYR A 399 -10.74 32.35 -20.69
CA TYR A 399 -10.58 30.99 -20.18
C TYR A 399 -11.00 30.95 -18.71
N ASP A 400 -12.06 30.21 -18.44
CA ASP A 400 -12.47 29.83 -17.09
C ASP A 400 -11.88 28.43 -16.84
N GLU A 401 -11.08 28.27 -15.78
CA GLU A 401 -10.40 27.00 -15.41
C GLU A 401 -11.36 25.81 -15.28
N MET A 402 -12.68 26.05 -15.27
CA MET A 402 -13.72 25.03 -15.36
C MET A 402 -13.76 24.21 -16.68
N ILE A 403 -13.00 24.59 -17.73
CA ILE A 403 -13.13 24.01 -19.08
C ILE A 403 -12.12 22.87 -19.41
N GLU A 404 -10.85 22.87 -18.92
CA GLU A 404 -9.87 21.80 -19.26
C GLU A 404 -10.13 20.44 -18.56
N PHE A 405 -10.97 20.37 -17.51
CA PHE A 405 -11.27 19.11 -16.81
C PHE A 405 -12.40 18.26 -17.43
N GLY A 406 -12.64 18.42 -18.74
CA GLY A 406 -13.30 17.42 -19.58
C GLY A 406 -14.83 17.37 -19.49
N THR A 407 -15.49 18.53 -19.60
CA THR A 407 -16.94 18.67 -19.74
C THR A 407 -17.34 19.01 -21.18
N GLN A 408 -17.27 18.02 -22.08
CA GLN A 408 -17.79 18.16 -23.44
C GLN A 408 -19.34 18.31 -23.50
N ASP A 409 -20.02 18.29 -22.35
CA ASP A 409 -21.47 18.46 -22.20
C ASP A 409 -21.93 19.88 -21.85
N ILE A 410 -21.02 20.85 -21.68
CA ILE A 410 -21.38 22.26 -21.36
C ILE A 410 -21.65 23.10 -22.62
N LEU A 411 -21.44 22.56 -23.82
CA LEU A 411 -21.69 23.30 -25.07
C LEU A 411 -23.17 23.47 -25.47
N GLU A 412 -24.14 22.88 -24.75
CA GLU A 412 -25.57 23.12 -25.02
C GLU A 412 -26.28 23.93 -23.91
N GLY A 413 -25.64 24.18 -22.76
CA GLY A 413 -26.24 24.88 -21.61
C GLY A 413 -25.77 26.32 -21.37
N GLN A 414 -24.64 26.73 -21.96
CA GLN A 414 -24.06 28.06 -21.77
C GLN A 414 -24.37 29.04 -22.93
N GLN A 415 -25.55 28.96 -23.53
CA GLN A 415 -26.03 30.06 -24.38
C GLN A 415 -26.43 31.32 -23.58
N GLY A 416 -26.43 31.28 -22.25
CA GLY A 416 -26.81 32.43 -21.39
C GLY A 416 -25.66 33.27 -20.81
N LEU A 417 -24.41 32.82 -20.84
CA LEU A 417 -23.23 33.60 -20.40
C LEU A 417 -22.32 34.03 -21.56
N ALA A 418 -22.51 33.42 -22.73
CA ALA A 418 -21.89 33.83 -24.00
C ALA A 418 -22.41 35.19 -24.54
N GLU A 419 -23.31 35.87 -23.85
CA GLU A 419 -23.84 37.17 -24.28
C GLU A 419 -22.96 38.37 -23.88
N GLN A 420 -21.90 38.19 -23.08
CA GLN A 420 -20.87 39.23 -22.98
C GLN A 420 -19.58 38.76 -23.66
N GLN A 421 -19.47 39.11 -24.94
CA GLN A 421 -18.26 38.98 -25.75
C GLN A 421 -17.14 39.86 -25.17
N HIS A 422 -16.33 39.30 -24.27
CA HIS A 422 -15.14 39.98 -23.76
C HIS A 422 -13.93 39.68 -24.65
N TYR A 423 -13.27 40.74 -25.14
CA TYR A 423 -11.98 40.65 -25.84
C TYR A 423 -10.84 40.78 -24.83
N GLN A 424 -9.86 39.87 -24.90
CA GLN A 424 -8.63 39.92 -24.13
C GLN A 424 -7.44 40.19 -25.06
N ILE A 425 -6.44 40.90 -24.56
CA ILE A 425 -5.23 41.24 -25.32
C ILE A 425 -4.26 40.07 -25.46
N SER A 426 -4.22 39.14 -24.50
CA SER A 426 -3.34 37.97 -24.53
C SER A 426 -4.13 36.67 -24.57
N GLN A 427 -3.62 35.70 -25.33
CA GLN A 427 -4.12 34.33 -25.35
C GLN A 427 -3.60 33.51 -24.16
N ARG A 428 -2.39 33.80 -23.67
CA ARG A 428 -1.70 33.04 -22.63
C ARG A 428 -1.99 33.50 -21.20
N ALA A 429 -2.42 34.75 -21.01
CA ALA A 429 -2.57 35.34 -19.67
C ALA A 429 -3.39 34.48 -18.71
N ASP A 430 -4.54 33.94 -19.15
CA ASP A 430 -5.40 33.11 -18.31
C ASP A 430 -4.82 31.72 -18.00
N HIS A 431 -3.77 31.30 -18.71
CA HIS A 431 -3.14 29.99 -18.55
C HIS A 431 -1.79 30.05 -17.80
N ILE A 432 -1.31 31.25 -17.43
CA ILE A 432 -0.07 31.43 -16.65
C ILE A 432 -0.44 31.70 -15.19
N VAL A 433 -0.23 30.71 -14.33
CA VAL A 433 -0.72 30.69 -12.94
C VAL A 433 0.37 30.90 -11.90
N THR A 434 1.65 30.81 -12.29
CA THR A 434 2.80 30.97 -11.39
C THR A 434 3.84 31.94 -11.95
N GLU A 435 4.63 32.56 -11.06
CA GLU A 435 5.71 33.47 -11.47
C GLU A 435 6.93 32.70 -11.99
N ILE A 436 7.33 31.63 -11.28
CA ILE A 436 8.59 30.90 -11.49
C ILE A 436 8.36 29.40 -11.27
N TYR A 437 8.70 28.54 -12.24
CA TYR A 437 8.55 27.08 -12.10
C TYR A 437 9.41 26.28 -13.10
N GLU A 438 9.87 25.07 -12.76
CA GLU A 438 10.82 24.30 -13.57
C GLU A 438 10.15 23.33 -14.59
N TRP A 439 8.95 22.83 -14.30
CA TRP A 439 8.29 21.77 -15.09
C TRP A 439 7.05 22.31 -15.83
N ILE A 440 7.15 22.41 -17.16
CA ILE A 440 6.20 23.12 -18.05
C ILE A 440 4.84 22.42 -18.18
N GLN A 441 4.73 21.14 -17.79
CA GLN A 441 3.57 20.31 -18.14
C GLN A 441 2.32 20.53 -17.26
N PHE A 442 2.46 21.02 -16.02
CA PHE A 442 1.32 21.11 -15.08
C PHE A 442 1.23 22.42 -14.27
N SER A 443 2.31 23.20 -14.14
CA SER A 443 2.27 24.54 -13.54
C SER A 443 2.96 25.53 -14.47
N ARG A 444 2.18 26.22 -15.28
CA ARG A 444 2.67 27.13 -16.32
C ARG A 444 3.10 28.45 -15.66
N ALA A 445 4.40 28.74 -15.75
CA ALA A 445 5.01 29.92 -15.13
C ALA A 445 5.38 31.01 -16.14
N ILE A 446 5.56 32.24 -15.68
CA ILE A 446 6.14 33.32 -16.51
C ILE A 446 7.57 32.96 -16.93
N ILE A 447 8.37 32.48 -15.97
CA ILE A 447 9.79 32.13 -16.16
C ILE A 447 10.01 30.66 -15.81
N ASN A 448 10.64 29.93 -16.73
CA ASN A 448 11.14 28.59 -16.47
C ASN A 448 12.55 28.63 -15.86
N THR A 449 12.75 27.96 -14.73
CA THR A 449 14.05 27.89 -14.02
C THR A 449 14.99 26.79 -14.51
N ARG A 450 14.62 26.04 -15.55
CA ARG A 450 15.48 25.00 -16.13
C ARG A 450 16.82 25.61 -16.59
N ASP A 451 17.88 25.34 -15.85
CA ASP A 451 19.22 25.88 -16.09
C ASP A 451 20.03 24.99 -17.05
N GLU A 452 19.53 24.86 -18.28
CA GLU A 452 20.20 24.18 -19.39
C GLU A 452 20.73 25.22 -20.38
N PRO A 453 21.98 25.69 -20.25
CA PRO A 453 22.46 26.85 -20.98
C PRO A 453 22.69 26.58 -22.47
N LEU A 454 22.87 25.32 -22.89
CA LEU A 454 23.29 24.92 -24.25
C LEU A 454 24.55 25.68 -24.74
N SER A 455 25.35 26.15 -23.79
CA SER A 455 26.58 26.90 -23.97
C SER A 455 27.52 26.62 -22.78
N ASP A 456 28.63 27.34 -22.66
CA ASP A 456 29.51 27.27 -21.49
C ASP A 456 28.73 27.59 -20.21
N TYR A 457 28.50 26.55 -19.40
CA TYR A 457 27.71 26.61 -18.16
C TYR A 457 28.39 27.42 -17.05
N THR A 458 29.65 27.83 -17.21
CA THR A 458 30.32 28.69 -16.24
C THR A 458 30.07 30.17 -16.53
N LYS A 459 29.76 30.51 -17.78
CA LYS A 459 29.65 31.89 -18.26
C LYS A 459 28.23 32.35 -18.49
N TYR A 460 27.36 31.45 -18.97
CA TYR A 460 26.04 31.84 -19.45
C TYR A 460 24.91 30.97 -18.88
N ARG A 461 23.71 31.57 -18.78
CA ARG A 461 22.44 30.89 -18.53
C ARG A 461 21.52 31.10 -19.72
N ARG A 462 20.59 30.17 -19.92
CA ARG A 462 19.47 30.34 -20.83
C ARG A 462 18.24 30.74 -20.03
N LEU A 463 17.77 31.97 -20.20
CA LEU A 463 16.49 32.43 -19.69
C LEU A 463 15.39 31.92 -20.61
N HIS A 464 14.53 31.03 -20.11
CA HIS A 464 13.44 30.41 -20.85
C HIS A 464 12.10 30.98 -20.39
N LEU A 465 11.40 31.71 -21.27
CA LEU A 465 10.14 32.38 -20.99
C LEU A 465 8.96 31.64 -21.64
N LEU A 466 7.82 31.59 -20.93
CA LEU A 466 6.61 30.87 -21.39
C LEU A 466 5.35 31.77 -21.52
N VAL A 467 5.48 33.05 -21.17
CA VAL A 467 4.38 34.03 -21.08
C VAL A 467 3.97 34.63 -22.43
N GLY A 468 4.84 34.54 -23.45
CA GLY A 468 4.61 35.18 -24.74
C GLY A 468 3.52 34.48 -25.57
N ASP A 469 2.66 35.28 -26.23
CA ASP A 469 1.77 34.77 -27.27
C ASP A 469 2.54 34.49 -28.57
N SER A 470 2.06 33.54 -29.37
CA SER A 470 2.46 33.29 -30.75
C SER A 470 2.00 34.47 -31.61
N ASN A 471 2.93 35.18 -32.26
CA ASN A 471 2.59 36.36 -33.05
C ASN A 471 2.66 36.07 -34.55
N MET A 472 1.60 36.46 -35.27
CA MET A 472 1.59 36.44 -36.74
C MET A 472 2.31 37.68 -37.33
N SER A 473 2.22 38.83 -36.67
CA SER A 473 2.90 40.05 -37.11
C SER A 473 4.39 39.98 -36.81
N GLU A 474 5.21 40.12 -37.84
CA GLU A 474 6.68 40.21 -37.75
C GLU A 474 7.10 41.33 -36.78
N TYR A 475 6.38 42.46 -36.81
CA TYR A 475 6.62 43.59 -35.92
C TYR A 475 6.28 43.27 -34.46
N ALA A 476 5.24 42.46 -34.20
CA ALA A 476 4.89 42.07 -32.84
C ALA A 476 5.93 41.08 -32.27
N THR A 477 6.40 40.11 -33.07
CA THR A 477 7.54 39.25 -32.70
C THR A 477 8.79 40.08 -32.43
N ALA A 478 9.11 41.03 -33.32
CA ALA A 478 10.25 41.92 -33.18
C ALA A 478 10.17 42.78 -31.91
N LEU A 479 9.01 43.39 -31.64
CA LEU A 479 8.80 44.17 -30.42
C LEU A 479 8.91 43.29 -29.18
N LYS A 480 8.24 42.12 -29.15
CA LYS A 480 8.25 41.20 -28.01
C LYS A 480 9.66 40.79 -27.61
N VAL A 481 10.47 40.33 -28.57
CA VAL A 481 11.81 39.83 -28.30
C VAL A 481 12.81 40.99 -28.15
N GLY A 482 12.71 42.01 -29.01
CA GLY A 482 13.63 43.14 -29.03
C GLY A 482 13.58 43.98 -27.76
N THR A 483 12.40 44.32 -27.25
CA THR A 483 12.28 45.07 -25.98
C THR A 483 12.78 44.26 -24.79
N THR A 484 12.57 42.94 -24.80
CA THR A 484 13.08 42.02 -23.78
C THR A 484 14.61 41.98 -23.81
N SER A 485 15.20 41.83 -25.00
CA SER A 485 16.65 41.85 -25.19
C SER A 485 17.26 43.18 -24.73
N LEU A 486 16.64 44.32 -25.07
CA LEU A 486 17.09 45.64 -24.61
C LEU A 486 17.09 45.76 -23.09
N LEU A 487 16.02 45.28 -22.43
CA LEU A 487 15.93 45.31 -20.98
C LEU A 487 16.98 44.41 -20.32
N LEU A 488 17.22 43.22 -20.88
CA LEU A 488 18.28 42.32 -20.41
C LEU A 488 19.67 42.95 -20.53
N SER A 489 20.00 43.54 -21.68
CA SER A 489 21.27 44.25 -21.87
C SER A 489 21.40 45.45 -20.93
N ALA A 490 20.30 46.17 -20.67
CA ALA A 490 20.28 47.27 -19.71
C ALA A 490 20.52 46.78 -18.27
N ILE A 491 19.97 45.63 -17.88
CA ILE A 491 20.20 45.00 -16.58
C ILE A 491 21.67 44.61 -16.43
N GLU A 492 22.25 43.95 -17.44
CA GLU A 492 23.66 43.54 -17.44
C GLU A 492 24.60 44.75 -17.33
N THR A 493 24.38 45.77 -18.18
CA THR A 493 25.18 47.01 -18.15
C THR A 493 25.02 47.76 -16.81
N PHE A 494 23.81 47.81 -16.27
CA PHE A 494 23.56 48.47 -14.97
C PHE A 494 24.27 47.73 -13.84
N TYR A 495 24.24 46.39 -13.85
CA TYR A 495 24.93 45.57 -12.86
C TYR A 495 26.45 45.79 -12.90
N GLU A 496 27.06 45.86 -14.09
CA GLU A 496 28.48 46.18 -14.25
C GLU A 496 28.84 47.55 -13.63
N MET A 497 27.97 48.55 -13.79
CA MET A 497 28.21 49.92 -13.30
C MET A 497 27.88 50.12 -11.82
N HIS A 498 26.91 49.37 -11.28
CA HIS A 498 26.26 49.68 -10.01
C HIS A 498 26.11 48.50 -9.04
N GLY A 499 26.57 47.30 -9.39
CA GLY A 499 26.49 46.10 -8.55
C GLY A 499 25.05 45.62 -8.33
N GLU A 500 24.75 45.05 -7.16
CA GLU A 500 23.43 44.47 -6.82
C GLU A 500 22.28 45.50 -6.67
N LYS A 501 22.47 46.76 -7.07
CA LYS A 501 21.36 47.73 -7.06
C LYS A 501 20.33 47.37 -8.12
N LEU A 502 19.05 47.54 -7.82
CA LEU A 502 17.97 47.34 -8.78
C LEU A 502 17.89 48.56 -9.73
N PRO A 503 17.79 48.36 -11.06
CA PRO A 503 17.65 49.45 -12.04
C PRO A 503 16.34 50.24 -11.89
N LEU A 504 15.28 49.59 -11.40
CA LEU A 504 13.94 50.16 -11.22
C LEU A 504 13.43 49.93 -9.79
N PRO A 505 14.00 50.58 -8.76
CA PRO A 505 13.55 50.41 -7.39
C PRO A 505 12.13 51.00 -7.22
N GLY A 506 11.19 50.20 -6.74
CA GLY A 506 9.82 50.63 -6.42
C GLY A 506 8.73 50.27 -7.43
N PHE A 507 9.05 49.59 -8.54
CA PHE A 507 8.04 48.91 -9.36
C PHE A 507 7.83 47.49 -8.86
N GLU A 508 7.12 47.35 -7.73
CA GLU A 508 6.62 46.05 -7.31
C GLU A 508 5.25 45.81 -7.97
N LEU A 509 5.07 44.62 -8.56
CA LEU A 509 3.73 44.19 -8.95
C LEU A 509 2.91 44.12 -7.67
N ALA A 510 1.81 44.87 -7.63
CA ALA A 510 0.81 44.70 -6.59
C ALA A 510 0.23 43.29 -6.78
N ASP A 511 0.70 42.35 -5.96
CA ASP A 511 0.11 41.04 -5.88
C ASP A 511 -1.26 41.23 -5.18
N PRO A 512 -2.39 40.98 -5.88
CA PRO A 512 -3.72 41.09 -5.28
C PRO A 512 -3.90 40.16 -4.07
N HIS A 513 -3.00 39.20 -3.87
CA HIS A 513 -2.94 38.33 -2.70
C HIS A 513 -2.01 38.82 -1.58
N LYS A 514 -0.91 39.55 -1.85
CA LYS A 514 -0.05 40.12 -0.79
C LYS A 514 -0.68 41.33 -0.10
N GLU A 515 -1.42 42.18 -0.81
CA GLU A 515 -2.12 43.32 -0.18
C GLU A 515 -3.30 42.91 0.72
N LYS A 516 -3.68 41.63 0.75
CA LYS A 516 -4.71 41.12 1.67
C LYS A 516 -4.29 41.10 3.15
N THR A 517 -3.02 41.36 3.48
CA THR A 517 -2.54 41.31 4.88
C THR A 517 -2.60 42.64 5.63
N MET A 518 -3.03 43.75 5.02
CA MET A 518 -3.12 45.06 5.71
C MET A 518 -4.38 45.89 5.42
N ALA A 519 -5.33 45.42 4.62
CA ALA A 519 -6.60 46.12 4.42
C ALA A 519 -7.77 45.14 4.31
N GLU A 520 -8.55 45.03 5.37
CA GLU A 520 -9.84 44.36 5.37
C GLU A 520 -10.78 44.99 4.32
N ASN A 521 -11.45 44.11 3.57
CA ASN A 521 -12.54 44.37 2.64
C ASN A 521 -12.26 45.31 1.47
N ARG A 522 -11.78 44.75 0.35
CA ARG A 522 -12.28 45.13 -0.98
C ARG A 522 -12.16 43.98 -1.97
N CYS A 523 -13.31 43.44 -2.35
CA CYS A 523 -13.49 42.48 -3.43
C CYS A 523 -13.21 43.19 -4.77
N ILE A 524 -12.46 42.57 -5.67
CA ILE A 524 -12.37 43.02 -7.06
C ILE A 524 -13.55 42.36 -7.78
N HIS A 525 -14.60 43.12 -8.07
CA HIS A 525 -15.41 43.14 -9.30
C HIS A 525 -16.56 44.16 -9.11
N THR A 526 -16.95 44.83 -10.20
CA THR A 526 -17.89 45.97 -10.29
C THR A 526 -19.22 45.82 -9.53
N ASP A 527 -19.77 46.89 -8.93
CA ASP A 527 -21.15 46.86 -8.39
C ASP A 527 -21.97 48.19 -8.52
N CYS A 528 -23.22 48.09 -8.10
CA CYS A 528 -24.42 48.79 -8.56
C CYS A 528 -24.74 50.17 -7.93
N GLU A 529 -23.75 50.95 -7.50
CA GLU A 529 -23.95 52.35 -7.02
C GLU A 529 -23.38 53.44 -7.96
N GLY A 530 -22.97 53.09 -9.19
CA GLY A 530 -22.87 54.06 -10.28
C GLY A 530 -21.67 55.03 -10.30
N PHE A 531 -20.51 54.66 -9.75
CA PHE A 531 -19.28 55.46 -9.88
C PHE A 531 -18.31 54.88 -10.94
N TYR A 532 -17.70 55.74 -11.77
CA TYR A 532 -16.84 55.37 -12.91
C TYR A 532 -15.35 55.70 -12.63
N ARG A 533 -14.41 55.17 -13.46
CA ARG A 533 -12.95 55.48 -13.44
C ARG A 533 -12.59 56.97 -13.34
N ARG A 534 -13.52 57.87 -13.68
CA ARG A 534 -13.38 59.33 -13.58
C ARG A 534 -13.57 59.88 -12.16
N ASP A 535 -14.05 59.08 -11.20
CA ASP A 535 -14.18 59.48 -9.79
C ASP A 535 -12.87 59.30 -9.00
N PHE A 536 -11.93 58.50 -9.51
CA PHE A 536 -10.54 58.47 -9.00
C PHE A 536 -9.85 59.84 -9.19
N LEU A 537 -10.18 60.55 -10.28
CA LEU A 537 -9.75 61.93 -10.49
C LEU A 537 -10.42 62.93 -9.52
N LYS A 538 -11.58 62.60 -8.93
CA LYS A 538 -12.20 63.42 -7.86
C LYS A 538 -11.56 63.18 -6.50
N ALA A 539 -11.10 61.97 -6.19
CA ALA A 539 -10.31 61.71 -4.98
C ALA A 539 -8.98 62.49 -5.00
N GLY A 540 -8.34 62.57 -6.18
CA GLY A 540 -7.19 63.47 -6.40
C GLY A 540 -7.53 64.96 -6.22
N ALA A 541 -8.78 65.37 -6.46
CA ALA A 541 -9.25 66.75 -6.26
C ALA A 541 -9.63 67.08 -4.80
N LEU A 542 -9.84 66.10 -3.92
CA LEU A 542 -10.11 66.33 -2.49
C LEU A 542 -8.82 66.66 -1.70
N GLY A 543 -7.65 66.27 -2.21
CA GLY A 543 -6.36 66.74 -1.70
C GLY A 543 -6.16 68.25 -1.83
N LEU A 544 -6.92 68.92 -2.72
CA LEU A 544 -6.90 70.37 -2.90
C LEU A 544 -7.72 71.14 -1.83
N PHE A 545 -8.51 70.47 -0.98
CA PHE A 545 -9.35 71.12 0.04
C PHE A 545 -9.01 70.75 1.50
N GLY A 546 -7.84 70.15 1.75
CA GLY A 546 -7.25 70.12 3.09
C GLY A 546 -7.71 69.03 4.06
N LEU A 547 -8.37 67.97 3.59
CA LEU A 547 -8.57 66.76 4.40
C LEU A 547 -7.35 65.85 4.29
N SER A 548 -6.57 65.77 5.36
CA SER A 548 -5.39 64.90 5.40
C SER A 548 -5.77 63.45 5.69
N LEU A 549 -4.95 62.50 5.23
CA LEU A 549 -5.09 61.07 5.53
C LEU A 549 -5.18 60.81 7.05
N THR A 550 -4.52 61.65 7.84
CA THR A 550 -4.54 61.66 9.30
C THR A 550 -5.92 62.02 9.87
N ASP A 551 -6.64 62.97 9.27
CA ASP A 551 -8.00 63.35 9.68
C ASP A 551 -9.02 62.26 9.36
N PHE A 552 -8.82 61.57 8.24
CA PHE A 552 -9.62 60.39 7.88
C PHE A 552 -9.43 59.24 8.89
N PHE A 553 -8.19 58.94 9.29
CA PHE A 553 -7.93 57.93 10.33
C PHE A 553 -8.43 58.35 11.71
N ARG A 554 -8.38 59.65 12.03
CA ARG A 554 -8.94 60.18 13.29
C ARG A 554 -10.46 60.03 13.35
N LEU A 555 -11.16 60.28 12.24
CA LEU A 555 -12.61 60.07 12.14
C LEU A 555 -12.97 58.58 12.17
N LYS A 556 -12.17 57.71 11.55
CA LYS A 556 -12.34 56.24 11.62
C LYS A 556 -12.14 55.69 13.03
N ALA A 557 -11.15 56.21 13.77
CA ALA A 557 -10.89 55.84 15.16
C ALA A 557 -12.02 56.33 16.10
N GLN A 558 -12.61 57.50 15.83
CA GLN A 558 -13.77 58.00 16.56
C GLN A 558 -15.05 57.18 16.28
N ALA A 559 -15.19 56.62 15.07
CA ALA A 559 -16.29 55.70 14.73
C ALA A 559 -16.13 54.32 15.41
N ALA A 560 -14.92 53.78 15.51
CA ALA A 560 -14.66 52.48 16.15
C ALA A 560 -14.95 52.48 17.67
N THR A 561 -14.85 53.63 18.34
CA THR A 561 -15.23 53.76 19.75
C THR A 561 -16.75 53.83 20.00
N ALA A 562 -17.56 54.04 18.95
CA ALA A 562 -19.02 54.12 19.07
C ALA A 562 -19.72 52.76 18.93
N GLU A 563 -19.06 51.74 18.35
CA GLU A 563 -19.64 50.39 18.12
C GLU A 563 -19.44 49.40 19.28
N ALA A 564 -18.69 49.77 20.33
CA ALA A 564 -18.45 48.90 21.48
C ALA A 564 -19.66 48.77 22.46
N SER A 565 -20.79 49.39 22.16
CA SER A 565 -22.02 49.26 22.96
C SER A 565 -23.17 48.72 22.12
N VAL A 566 -23.55 47.47 22.43
CA VAL A 566 -24.84 46.82 22.13
C VAL A 566 -25.04 46.36 20.68
N SER A 567 -24.79 45.06 20.40
CA SER A 567 -25.73 44.11 19.76
C SER A 567 -25.03 42.83 19.24
N ALA A 568 -25.74 41.71 19.30
CA ALA A 568 -25.30 40.39 18.82
C ALA A 568 -25.00 40.40 17.31
N PRO A 569 -24.11 39.51 16.80
CA PRO A 569 -23.71 39.54 15.41
C PRO A 569 -24.90 39.25 14.49
N SER A 570 -25.20 40.21 13.62
CA SER A 570 -26.18 40.07 12.54
C SER A 570 -25.65 39.05 11.51
N ALA A 571 -26.56 38.18 11.07
CA ALA A 571 -26.32 37.14 10.07
C ALA A 571 -25.84 37.74 8.75
N SER A 572 -24.58 37.47 8.40
CA SER A 572 -24.06 37.65 7.03
C SER A 572 -24.31 36.40 6.19
N THR A 573 -24.56 36.62 4.91
CA THR A 573 -24.98 35.63 3.92
C THR A 573 -23.87 34.62 3.56
N GLY A 574 -24.10 33.34 3.81
CA GLY A 574 -23.77 32.27 2.86
C GLY A 574 -22.59 31.33 3.11
N ALA A 575 -21.70 31.57 4.09
CA ALA A 575 -20.52 30.70 4.30
C ALA A 575 -20.50 30.00 5.68
N ALA A 576 -20.55 28.66 5.69
CA ALA A 576 -20.12 27.78 6.76
C ALA A 576 -18.77 28.20 7.39
N THR A 577 -18.77 28.36 8.70
CA THR A 577 -17.57 28.63 9.50
C THR A 577 -16.82 27.35 9.86
N SER A 578 -17.50 26.20 9.95
CA SER A 578 -16.91 24.95 10.44
C SER A 578 -17.41 23.71 9.68
N VAL A 579 -16.65 22.61 9.76
CA VAL A 579 -17.00 21.31 9.17
C VAL A 579 -16.92 20.21 10.21
N ILE A 580 -17.94 19.35 10.25
CA ILE A 580 -17.93 18.07 10.98
C ILE A 580 -17.96 16.95 9.95
N LEU A 581 -16.84 16.25 9.80
CA LEU A 581 -16.72 15.06 8.97
C LEU A 581 -16.92 13.80 9.81
N VAL A 582 -18.03 13.11 9.62
CA VAL A 582 -18.30 11.78 10.17
C VAL A 582 -17.79 10.71 9.19
N TRP A 583 -16.64 10.13 9.50
CA TRP A 583 -15.99 9.10 8.68
C TRP A 583 -16.51 7.70 9.02
N LEU A 584 -17.29 7.13 8.10
CA LEU A 584 -17.91 5.80 8.19
C LEU A 584 -16.99 4.72 7.61
N GLY A 585 -15.85 4.49 8.27
CA GLY A 585 -14.81 3.59 7.78
C GLY A 585 -15.32 2.16 7.59
N GLY A 586 -15.12 1.63 6.38
CA GLY A 586 -15.58 0.31 5.97
C GLY A 586 -16.58 0.34 4.81
N GLY A 587 -16.76 1.45 4.09
CA GLY A 587 -17.58 1.48 2.86
C GLY A 587 -19.06 1.17 3.11
N PRO A 588 -19.83 2.09 3.71
CA PRO A 588 -21.21 1.85 4.14
C PRO A 588 -22.11 1.42 2.97
N SER A 589 -22.97 0.43 3.21
CA SER A 589 -23.87 -0.07 2.16
C SER A 589 -24.96 0.94 1.82
N HIS A 590 -24.75 1.71 0.75
CA HIS A 590 -25.73 2.66 0.25
C HIS A 590 -27.08 2.03 -0.08
N LEU A 591 -27.10 0.77 -0.53
CA LEU A 591 -28.30 0.01 -0.88
C LEU A 591 -29.16 -0.35 0.33
N ASP A 592 -28.55 -0.46 1.51
CA ASP A 592 -29.24 -0.87 2.75
C ASP A 592 -29.49 0.34 3.67
N MET A 593 -29.00 1.53 3.29
CA MET A 593 -29.11 2.80 4.04
C MET A 593 -29.94 3.85 3.31
N TRP A 594 -29.48 4.25 2.12
CA TRP A 594 -29.86 5.50 1.49
C TRP A 594 -30.67 5.29 0.21
N ASP A 595 -30.44 4.20 -0.52
CA ASP A 595 -30.96 3.98 -1.87
C ASP A 595 -31.46 2.54 -2.04
N LEU A 596 -32.45 2.18 -1.22
CA LEU A 596 -33.08 0.87 -1.26
C LEU A 596 -33.73 0.66 -2.63
N LYS A 597 -33.55 -0.53 -3.21
CA LYS A 597 -34.09 -0.91 -4.51
C LYS A 597 -35.27 -1.88 -4.35
N PRO A 598 -36.43 -1.47 -3.79
CA PRO A 598 -37.51 -2.38 -3.40
C PRO A 598 -38.05 -3.22 -4.56
N ASP A 599 -38.00 -2.67 -5.78
CA ASP A 599 -38.47 -3.30 -7.02
C ASP A 599 -37.41 -4.14 -7.74
N ALA A 600 -36.21 -4.30 -7.16
CA ALA A 600 -35.17 -5.16 -7.71
C ALA A 600 -35.36 -6.63 -7.28
N PRO A 601 -34.73 -7.60 -7.96
CA PRO A 601 -34.72 -9.01 -7.52
C PRO A 601 -34.24 -9.17 -6.07
N GLU A 602 -34.66 -10.26 -5.41
CA GLU A 602 -34.39 -10.53 -3.99
C GLU A 602 -32.90 -10.47 -3.63
N GLU A 603 -32.05 -11.01 -4.50
CA GLU A 603 -30.59 -10.97 -4.40
C GLU A 603 -29.97 -9.57 -4.46
N ILE A 604 -30.73 -8.56 -4.91
CA ILE A 604 -30.29 -7.16 -4.97
C ILE A 604 -30.93 -6.32 -3.87
N ARG A 605 -32.26 -6.38 -3.74
CA ARG A 605 -33.01 -5.52 -2.82
C ARG A 605 -32.75 -5.84 -1.34
N GLY A 606 -32.39 -7.09 -1.02
CA GLY A 606 -32.18 -7.54 0.35
C GLY A 606 -33.43 -7.61 1.20
N LEU A 607 -33.25 -7.71 2.53
CA LEU A 607 -34.34 -7.89 3.49
C LEU A 607 -34.95 -6.59 4.01
N PHE A 608 -34.22 -5.47 3.92
CA PHE A 608 -34.67 -4.19 4.46
C PHE A 608 -35.70 -3.52 3.55
N LYS A 609 -36.63 -2.79 4.18
CA LYS A 609 -37.70 -2.09 3.48
C LYS A 609 -37.48 -0.58 3.50
N PRO A 610 -37.88 0.13 2.43
CA PRO A 610 -37.89 1.59 2.43
C PRO A 610 -39.01 2.13 3.33
N ILE A 611 -38.76 3.25 3.99
CA ILE A 611 -39.74 4.09 4.67
C ILE A 611 -39.84 5.45 4.00
N ALA A 612 -41.04 6.05 4.02
CA ALA A 612 -41.24 7.42 3.56
C ALA A 612 -40.55 8.42 4.51
N THR A 613 -40.01 9.49 3.93
CA THR A 613 -39.43 10.61 4.69
C THR A 613 -40.42 11.79 4.74
N ASN A 614 -40.06 12.84 5.48
CA ASN A 614 -40.81 14.11 5.49
C ASN A 614 -40.69 14.91 4.18
N VAL A 615 -39.86 14.47 3.24
CA VAL A 615 -39.77 15.03 1.88
C VAL A 615 -40.40 14.05 0.88
N ASN A 616 -41.43 14.51 0.18
CA ASN A 616 -42.14 13.69 -0.82
C ASN A 616 -41.17 13.17 -1.90
N GLY A 617 -41.29 11.88 -2.22
CA GLY A 617 -40.45 11.23 -3.23
C GLY A 617 -39.11 10.70 -2.71
N ILE A 618 -38.75 10.98 -1.45
CA ILE A 618 -37.54 10.43 -0.82
C ILE A 618 -37.92 9.29 0.13
N GLN A 619 -37.26 8.15 -0.06
CA GLN A 619 -37.32 7.00 0.81
C GLN A 619 -35.90 6.59 1.25
N ILE A 620 -35.77 6.15 2.50
CA ILE A 620 -34.53 5.61 3.08
C ILE A 620 -34.84 4.33 3.86
N SER A 621 -33.83 3.69 4.45
CA SER A 621 -33.98 2.43 5.20
C SER A 621 -34.94 2.56 6.38
N GLU A 622 -35.77 1.53 6.63
CA GLU A 622 -36.62 1.42 7.82
C GLU A 622 -35.85 1.48 9.15
N HIS A 623 -34.53 1.23 9.11
CA HIS A 623 -33.63 1.32 10.24
C HIS A 623 -33.11 2.74 10.52
N SER A 624 -33.57 3.76 9.78
CA SER A 624 -33.27 5.17 10.02
C SER A 624 -34.52 6.05 10.13
N PRO A 625 -35.47 5.73 11.04
CA PRO A 625 -36.76 6.41 11.13
C PRO A 625 -36.67 7.85 11.64
N ARG A 626 -35.63 8.24 12.38
CA ARG A 626 -35.49 9.61 12.91
C ARG A 626 -34.91 10.54 11.86
N LEU A 627 -33.91 10.09 11.11
CA LEU A 627 -33.38 10.82 9.96
C LEU A 627 -34.43 10.97 8.86
N ALA A 628 -35.34 9.99 8.69
CA ALA A 628 -36.47 10.10 7.79
C ALA A 628 -37.38 11.30 8.12
N GLN A 629 -37.45 11.73 9.38
CA GLN A 629 -38.22 12.89 9.81
C GLN A 629 -37.47 14.22 9.65
N GLN A 630 -36.18 14.19 9.29
CA GLN A 630 -35.32 15.37 9.14
C GLN A 630 -34.67 15.44 7.75
N THR A 631 -35.20 14.70 6.78
CA THR A 631 -34.61 14.62 5.43
C THR A 631 -34.69 15.97 4.70
N ASP A 632 -35.59 16.86 5.11
CA ASP A 632 -35.63 18.26 4.68
C ASP A 632 -34.36 19.06 5.07
N LYS A 633 -33.58 18.61 6.06
CA LYS A 633 -32.30 19.19 6.47
C LYS A 633 -31.10 18.49 5.86
N LEU A 634 -31.32 17.43 5.08
CA LEU A 634 -30.28 16.58 4.50
C LEU A 634 -30.18 16.79 2.98
N CYS A 635 -28.98 16.60 2.44
CA CYS A 635 -28.73 16.36 1.04
C CYS A 635 -28.05 14.99 0.90
N ILE A 636 -28.74 14.02 0.30
CA ILE A 636 -28.22 12.67 0.07
C ILE A 636 -27.80 12.56 -1.39
N ILE A 637 -26.51 12.40 -1.63
CA ILE A 637 -25.95 12.24 -2.97
C ILE A 637 -25.76 10.74 -3.20
N ARG A 638 -26.55 10.13 -4.09
CA ARG A 638 -26.63 8.66 -4.28
C ARG A 638 -25.75 8.08 -5.38
N SER A 639 -24.88 8.92 -5.92
CA SER A 639 -24.31 8.74 -7.24
C SER A 639 -22.80 8.94 -7.24
N MET A 640 -22.20 8.88 -6.06
CA MET A 640 -20.76 9.02 -5.86
C MET A 640 -20.04 7.86 -6.50
N THR A 641 -18.86 8.12 -7.08
CA THR A 641 -18.02 7.10 -7.71
C THR A 641 -16.56 7.35 -7.41
N SER A 642 -15.78 6.28 -7.32
CA SER A 642 -14.34 6.29 -7.07
C SER A 642 -13.64 5.28 -7.98
N PRO A 643 -12.42 5.58 -8.47
CA PRO A 643 -11.59 4.59 -9.14
C PRO A 643 -11.04 3.53 -8.17
N GLU A 644 -11.16 3.74 -6.86
CA GLU A 644 -10.55 2.92 -5.82
C GLU A 644 -11.58 2.04 -5.09
N ALA A 645 -11.42 0.72 -5.19
CA ALA A 645 -12.25 -0.28 -4.51
C ALA A 645 -11.50 -1.01 -3.37
N ALA A 646 -10.33 -0.51 -2.96
CA ALA A 646 -9.55 -1.03 -1.83
C ALA A 646 -9.62 -0.04 -0.66
N HIS A 647 -9.83 -0.52 0.58
CA HIS A 647 -10.07 0.34 1.75
C HIS A 647 -8.99 1.42 1.92
N GLU A 648 -7.72 1.01 1.85
CA GLU A 648 -6.57 1.90 2.01
C GLU A 648 -6.57 3.02 0.97
N ARG A 649 -6.60 2.63 -0.31
CA ARG A 649 -6.55 3.55 -1.45
C ARG A 649 -7.81 4.42 -1.55
N GLY A 650 -8.98 3.85 -1.26
CA GLY A 650 -10.25 4.57 -1.21
C GLY A 650 -10.30 5.57 -0.06
N THR A 651 -9.77 5.23 1.12
CA THR A 651 -9.63 6.18 2.23
C THR A 651 -8.69 7.31 1.86
N HIS A 652 -7.52 7.02 1.29
CA HIS A 652 -6.60 8.04 0.80
C HIS A 652 -7.29 8.99 -0.18
N TYR A 653 -7.98 8.42 -1.18
CA TYR A 653 -8.69 9.17 -2.20
C TYR A 653 -9.79 10.06 -1.63
N MET A 654 -10.59 9.55 -0.70
CA MET A 654 -11.68 10.30 -0.09
C MET A 654 -11.22 11.33 0.95
N MET A 655 -10.04 11.17 1.56
CA MET A 655 -9.52 12.10 2.56
C MET A 655 -8.66 13.21 1.96
N THR A 656 -8.06 12.97 0.78
CA THR A 656 -7.11 13.90 0.13
C THR A 656 -7.61 14.43 -1.21
N GLY A 657 -8.50 13.72 -1.90
CA GLY A 657 -8.90 14.02 -3.29
C GLY A 657 -7.98 13.41 -4.35
N TYR A 658 -6.90 12.73 -3.95
CA TYR A 658 -5.87 12.20 -4.85
C TYR A 658 -5.71 10.69 -4.74
N GLN A 659 -5.38 10.03 -5.86
CA GLN A 659 -4.90 8.64 -5.80
C GLN A 659 -3.51 8.62 -5.13
N PRO A 660 -3.13 7.55 -4.42
CA PRO A 660 -1.82 7.46 -3.79
C PRO A 660 -0.68 7.66 -4.81
N LEU A 661 0.19 8.63 -4.56
CA LEU A 661 1.36 8.92 -5.38
C LEU A 661 2.62 8.33 -4.71
N PRO A 662 3.47 7.58 -5.45
CA PRO A 662 4.70 7.02 -4.88
C PRO A 662 5.62 8.12 -4.33
N GLY A 663 5.99 8.01 -3.05
CA GLY A 663 6.95 8.92 -2.40
C GLY A 663 6.42 10.32 -2.06
N PHE A 664 5.13 10.61 -2.29
CA PHE A 664 4.55 11.93 -2.05
C PHE A 664 3.29 11.85 -1.18
N ALA A 665 3.34 12.43 0.01
CA ALA A 665 2.21 12.44 0.95
C ALA A 665 1.36 13.71 0.75
N VAL A 666 0.14 13.53 0.27
CA VAL A 666 -0.82 14.63 0.07
C VAL A 666 -1.53 14.96 1.40
N PRO A 667 -1.73 16.25 1.76
CA PRO A 667 -2.50 16.64 2.94
C PRO A 667 -3.97 16.23 2.81
N GLY A 668 -4.58 15.87 3.94
CA GLY A 668 -6.03 15.70 4.00
C GLY A 668 -6.77 17.04 4.09
N TYR A 669 -8.07 17.06 3.76
CA TYR A 669 -8.88 18.29 3.75
C TYR A 669 -8.82 19.10 5.06
N GLY A 670 -8.81 18.43 6.22
CA GLY A 670 -8.71 19.12 7.51
C GLY A 670 -7.40 19.89 7.71
N ALA A 671 -6.28 19.38 7.16
CA ALA A 671 -4.98 20.06 7.19
C ALA A 671 -4.96 21.26 6.24
N VAL A 672 -5.55 21.12 5.05
CA VAL A 672 -5.68 22.21 4.07
C VAL A 672 -6.54 23.34 4.65
N ILE A 673 -7.69 23.01 5.24
CA ILE A 673 -8.57 24.00 5.89
C ILE A 673 -7.87 24.66 7.08
N SER A 674 -7.07 23.93 7.85
CA SER A 674 -6.27 24.52 8.95
C SER A 674 -5.21 25.50 8.48
N LYS A 675 -4.66 25.30 7.28
CA LYS A 675 -3.70 26.22 6.68
C LYS A 675 -4.37 27.48 6.14
N LEU A 676 -5.57 27.33 5.58
CA LEU A 676 -6.26 28.37 4.84
C LEU A 676 -7.16 29.25 5.70
N LYS A 677 -7.74 28.68 6.74
CA LYS A 677 -8.69 29.38 7.60
C LYS A 677 -8.02 29.81 8.89
N GLU A 678 -8.06 31.11 9.15
CA GLU A 678 -7.60 31.66 10.42
C GLU A 678 -8.34 31.01 11.59
N GLN A 679 -7.61 30.64 12.63
CA GLN A 679 -8.19 30.01 13.80
C GLN A 679 -8.68 31.07 14.79
N ARG A 680 -9.97 31.02 15.12
CA ARG A 680 -10.65 32.06 15.92
C ARG A 680 -10.72 31.75 17.41
N SER A 681 -10.13 30.63 17.85
CA SER A 681 -10.12 30.23 19.26
C SER A 681 -8.76 29.67 19.69
N ALA A 682 -8.57 29.48 21.00
CA ALA A 682 -7.36 28.88 21.55
C ALA A 682 -7.25 27.35 21.28
N LEU A 683 -8.26 26.75 20.64
CA LEU A 683 -8.27 25.34 20.26
C LEU A 683 -7.49 25.12 18.96
N PRO A 684 -6.98 23.91 18.70
CA PRO A 684 -6.45 23.55 17.38
C PRO A 684 -7.53 23.67 16.29
N PRO A 685 -7.20 24.17 15.08
CA PRO A 685 -8.17 24.35 13.99
C PRO A 685 -8.70 23.02 13.42
N TYR A 686 -7.96 21.93 13.59
CA TYR A 686 -8.35 20.61 13.14
C TYR A 686 -8.17 19.56 14.24
N ILE A 687 -9.28 18.93 14.61
CA ILE A 687 -9.35 17.93 15.68
C ILE A 687 -9.96 16.63 15.14
N SER A 688 -9.42 15.48 15.54
CA SER A 688 -10.00 14.17 15.23
C SER A 688 -10.40 13.43 16.51
N VAL A 689 -11.61 12.88 16.53
CA VAL A 689 -12.24 12.24 17.69
C VAL A 689 -12.83 10.88 17.29
N PRO A 690 -12.68 9.81 18.10
CA PRO A 690 -11.75 9.69 19.24
C PRO A 690 -10.29 9.54 18.79
N ALA A 691 -10.06 9.23 17.51
CA ALA A 691 -8.74 9.02 16.94
C ALA A 691 -8.64 9.60 15.52
N PRO A 692 -7.42 9.92 15.03
CA PRO A 692 -7.16 10.30 13.65
C PRO A 692 -7.60 9.22 12.65
N VAL A 693 -8.18 9.65 11.54
CA VAL A 693 -8.41 8.80 10.37
C VAL A 693 -7.14 8.73 9.52
N ALA A 694 -6.83 7.56 8.97
CA ALA A 694 -5.71 7.40 8.05
C ALA A 694 -5.79 8.40 6.89
N TYR A 695 -4.64 8.93 6.45
CA TYR A 695 -4.52 9.92 5.37
C TYR A 695 -5.22 11.27 5.63
N GLY A 696 -5.76 11.49 6.83
CA GLY A 696 -6.25 12.81 7.26
C GLY A 696 -5.15 13.72 7.81
N GLY A 697 -3.87 13.45 7.55
CA GLY A 697 -2.72 14.16 8.12
C GLY A 697 -2.27 15.38 7.31
N GLY A 698 -1.17 16.01 7.75
CA GLY A 698 -0.63 17.23 7.14
C GLY A 698 0.13 17.05 5.81
N GLY A 699 0.50 15.83 5.43
CA GLY A 699 1.21 15.56 4.17
C GLY A 699 2.44 16.46 3.97
N PHE A 700 2.64 16.96 2.75
CA PHE A 700 3.69 17.93 2.42
C PHE A 700 3.52 19.31 3.09
N LEU A 701 2.35 19.64 3.65
CA LEU A 701 2.15 20.87 4.43
C LEU A 701 2.80 20.81 5.82
N GLY A 702 3.24 19.61 6.24
CA GLY A 702 4.00 19.40 7.46
C GLY A 702 3.14 18.91 8.63
N ALA A 703 3.83 18.31 9.62
CA ALA A 703 3.18 17.67 10.76
C ALA A 703 2.40 18.66 11.65
N SER A 704 2.77 19.95 11.66
CA SER A 704 2.09 20.98 12.46
C SER A 704 0.63 21.21 12.09
N LEU A 705 0.20 20.80 10.90
CA LEU A 705 -1.18 20.90 10.42
C LEU A 705 -1.93 19.56 10.48
N ALA A 706 -1.32 18.52 11.05
CA ALA A 706 -1.99 17.25 11.33
C ALA A 706 -3.07 17.42 12.41
N PRO A 707 -4.11 16.55 12.44
CA PRO A 707 -5.20 16.68 13.40
C PRO A 707 -4.69 16.50 14.83
N PHE A 708 -5.14 17.39 15.72
CA PHE A 708 -5.02 17.16 17.15
C PHE A 708 -5.98 16.04 17.57
N SER A 709 -5.47 15.03 18.26
CA SER A 709 -6.29 13.95 18.84
C SER A 709 -6.32 14.10 20.35
N PRO A 710 -7.51 14.27 20.97
CA PRO A 710 -7.62 14.40 22.42
C PRO A 710 -7.16 13.14 23.18
N GLY A 711 -7.20 11.99 22.50
CA GLY A 711 -6.95 10.69 23.10
C GLY A 711 -8.05 10.23 24.06
N GLY A 712 -8.15 8.92 24.28
CA GLY A 712 -9.18 8.34 25.15
C GLY A 712 -10.56 8.20 24.49
N ASN A 713 -11.48 7.56 25.19
CA ASN A 713 -12.84 7.31 24.71
C ASN A 713 -13.81 8.35 25.31
N PRO A 714 -14.46 9.22 24.51
CA PRO A 714 -15.43 10.20 24.98
C PRO A 714 -16.63 9.60 25.74
N ALA A 715 -16.90 8.31 25.57
CA ALA A 715 -17.93 7.59 26.33
C ALA A 715 -17.52 7.23 27.77
N SER A 716 -16.25 7.35 28.13
CA SER A 716 -15.80 7.07 29.49
C SER A 716 -16.24 8.19 30.46
N ASN A 717 -16.71 7.81 31.64
CA ASN A 717 -17.02 8.75 32.73
C ASN A 717 -15.79 9.55 33.19
N ASN A 718 -14.57 9.02 32.94
CA ASN A 718 -13.30 9.68 33.25
C ASN A 718 -12.61 10.20 31.98
N PHE A 719 -13.36 10.51 30.91
CA PHE A 719 -12.77 11.14 29.72
C PHE A 719 -12.06 12.43 30.12
N LYS A 720 -10.73 12.42 29.92
CA LYS A 720 -9.85 13.56 30.09
C LYS A 720 -8.94 13.63 28.88
N VAL A 721 -8.77 14.81 28.34
CA VAL A 721 -7.83 15.04 27.25
C VAL A 721 -6.41 14.90 27.78
N ARG A 722 -5.57 14.17 27.04
CA ARG A 722 -4.17 13.98 27.41
C ARG A 722 -3.47 15.34 27.50
N ASP A 723 -2.68 15.54 28.55
CA ASP A 723 -1.78 16.69 28.73
C ASP A 723 -2.44 18.08 28.92
N LEU A 724 -3.74 18.15 29.25
CA LEU A 724 -4.47 19.41 29.46
C LEU A 724 -4.43 19.94 30.93
N GLU A 725 -4.02 19.10 31.89
CA GLU A 725 -3.79 19.48 33.29
C GLU A 725 -2.27 19.41 33.63
N PRO A 726 -1.69 20.40 34.34
CA PRO A 726 -0.33 20.30 34.85
C PRO A 726 -0.18 19.06 35.77
N PRO A 727 0.98 18.37 35.76
CA PRO A 727 1.23 17.25 36.68
C PRO A 727 0.97 17.66 38.15
N LYS A 728 0.43 16.74 38.96
CA LYS A 728 0.13 17.00 40.38
C LYS A 728 1.35 17.60 41.10
N GLY A 729 1.21 18.79 41.67
CA GLY A 729 2.27 19.52 42.37
C GLY A 729 3.06 20.54 41.51
N VAL A 730 2.69 20.76 40.25
CA VAL A 730 3.26 21.82 39.41
C VAL A 730 2.24 22.94 39.25
N SER A 731 2.51 24.11 39.85
CA SER A 731 1.67 25.31 39.68
C SER A 731 1.82 25.91 38.27
N PHE A 732 0.80 26.62 37.78
CA PHE A 732 0.87 27.35 36.52
C PHE A 732 2.04 28.36 36.48
N GLU A 733 2.35 29.04 37.59
CA GLU A 733 3.54 29.90 37.69
C GLU A 733 4.86 29.15 37.43
N ARG A 734 4.95 27.90 37.88
CA ARG A 734 6.13 27.05 37.66
C ARG A 734 6.22 26.57 36.20
N VAL A 735 5.08 26.36 35.54
CA VAL A 735 5.03 26.08 34.09
C VAL A 735 5.50 27.32 33.31
N GLU A 736 5.03 28.51 33.67
CA GLU A 736 5.38 29.75 32.98
C GLU A 736 6.86 30.12 33.15
N ARG A 737 7.41 29.96 34.36
CA ARG A 737 8.84 30.16 34.61
C ARG A 737 9.72 29.19 33.80
N ARG A 738 9.26 27.97 33.54
CA ARG A 738 9.99 27.01 32.68
C ARG A 738 9.88 27.38 31.21
N ARG A 739 8.73 27.89 30.76
CA ARG A 739 8.53 28.39 29.39
C ARG A 739 9.48 29.55 29.08
N SER A 740 9.57 30.53 29.97
CA SER A 740 10.48 31.67 29.78
C SER A 740 11.95 31.26 29.79
N LEU A 741 12.33 30.30 30.65
CA LEU A 741 13.68 29.73 30.66
C LEU A 741 13.98 28.99 29.34
N ARG A 742 13.03 28.19 28.83
CA ARG A 742 13.15 27.48 27.55
C ARG A 742 13.29 28.46 26.40
N GLN A 743 12.44 29.49 26.32
CA GLN A 743 12.52 30.53 25.30
C GLN A 743 13.86 31.27 25.33
N ALA A 744 14.43 31.51 26.51
CA ALA A 744 15.75 32.13 26.64
C ALA A 744 16.88 31.20 26.13
N VAL A 745 16.76 29.89 26.36
CA VAL A 745 17.68 28.88 25.83
C VAL A 745 17.52 28.72 24.31
N ASP A 746 16.29 28.57 23.82
CA ASP A 746 15.97 28.43 22.39
C ASP A 746 16.43 29.67 21.60
N ALA A 747 16.25 30.88 22.16
CA ALA A 747 16.76 32.12 21.56
C ALA A 747 18.30 32.11 21.42
N ALA A 748 19.02 31.44 22.32
CA ALA A 748 20.47 31.26 22.23
C ALA A 748 20.88 30.21 21.18
N PHE A 749 20.04 29.19 20.95
CA PHE A 749 20.28 28.13 19.96
C PHE A 749 19.74 28.43 18.55
N LYS A 750 18.84 29.42 18.40
CA LYS A 750 18.24 29.85 17.12
C LYS A 750 19.26 30.27 16.05
N LYS A 751 20.49 30.58 16.45
CA LYS A 751 21.60 30.91 15.55
C LYS A 751 22.26 29.68 14.90
N TYR A 752 22.03 28.48 15.44
CA TYR A 752 22.64 27.22 14.98
C TYR A 752 21.65 26.28 14.26
N GLU A 753 20.33 26.47 14.41
CA GLU A 753 19.30 25.57 13.86
C GLU A 753 18.44 26.14 12.71
N ALA A 754 18.82 27.29 12.13
CA ALA A 754 18.10 27.87 11.00
C ALA A 754 18.07 26.87 9.81
N GLY A 755 16.93 26.22 9.59
CA GLY A 755 16.71 25.28 8.48
C GLY A 755 16.23 23.87 8.84
N ASN A 756 15.94 23.52 10.11
CA ASN A 756 15.37 22.22 10.47
C ASN A 756 13.83 22.25 10.65
N PRO A 757 13.03 21.70 9.72
CA PRO A 757 11.57 21.69 9.80
C PRO A 757 11.00 20.96 11.03
N ALA A 758 11.75 20.01 11.61
CA ALA A 758 11.33 19.29 12.80
C ALA A 758 11.34 20.18 14.06
N ALA A 759 12.31 21.11 14.17
CA ALA A 759 12.41 22.01 15.31
C ALA A 759 11.26 23.03 15.33
N GLU A 760 10.89 23.58 14.17
CA GLU A 760 9.75 24.50 14.03
C GLU A 760 8.40 23.82 14.30
N ALA A 761 8.22 22.57 13.86
CA ALA A 761 7.00 21.80 14.15
C ALA A 761 6.83 21.58 15.66
N VAL A 762 7.91 21.19 16.35
CA VAL A 762 7.93 20.97 17.81
C VAL A 762 7.57 22.25 18.56
N ASP A 763 8.08 23.42 18.16
CA ASP A 763 7.76 24.70 18.80
C ASP A 763 6.29 25.12 18.62
N ASN A 764 5.70 24.87 17.45
CA ASN A 764 4.28 25.13 17.20
C ASN A 764 3.38 24.18 18.00
N PHE A 765 3.78 22.93 18.17
CA PHE A 765 3.08 21.97 19.05
C PHE A 765 3.13 22.42 20.51
N TYR A 766 4.29 22.84 21.02
CA TYR A 766 4.42 23.34 22.39
C TYR A 766 3.58 24.60 22.63
N THR A 767 3.55 25.52 21.66
CA THR A 767 2.75 26.75 21.76
C THR A 767 1.25 26.44 21.76
N SER A 768 0.80 25.54 20.88
CA SER A 768 -0.61 25.12 20.82
C SER A 768 -1.06 24.38 22.08
N ALA A 769 -0.22 23.47 22.61
CA ALA A 769 -0.50 22.76 23.86
C ALA A 769 -0.58 23.72 25.05
N TYR A 770 0.29 24.73 25.10
CA TYR A 770 0.25 25.75 26.15
C TYR A 770 -1.02 26.61 26.07
N ASN A 771 -1.41 27.07 24.88
CA ASN A 771 -2.65 27.85 24.69
C ASN A 771 -3.88 27.05 25.12
N LEU A 772 -3.87 25.74 24.84
CA LEU A 772 -4.91 24.80 25.25
C LEU A 772 -4.98 24.62 26.78
N MET A 773 -3.83 24.49 27.46
CA MET A 773 -3.75 24.35 28.92
C MET A 773 -4.12 25.63 29.68
N SER A 774 -3.73 26.79 29.13
CA SER A 774 -3.91 28.09 29.78
C SER A 774 -5.30 28.69 29.57
N SER A 775 -5.98 28.34 28.48
CA SER A 775 -7.34 28.80 28.19
C SER A 775 -8.39 28.06 29.04
N THR A 776 -9.23 28.82 29.74
CA THR A 776 -10.43 28.30 30.41
C THR A 776 -11.46 27.79 29.41
N ASP A 777 -11.62 28.49 28.30
CA ASP A 777 -12.64 28.22 27.29
C ASP A 777 -12.30 26.95 26.49
N ALA A 778 -11.00 26.75 26.18
CA ALA A 778 -10.53 25.54 25.54
C ALA A 778 -10.74 24.29 26.42
N ARG A 779 -10.50 24.40 27.73
CA ARG A 779 -10.80 23.34 28.71
C ARG A 779 -12.29 23.02 28.78
N ALA A 780 -13.13 24.06 28.81
CA ALA A 780 -14.58 23.91 28.86
C ALA A 780 -15.11 23.19 27.60
N ALA A 781 -14.53 23.44 26.42
CA ALA A 781 -14.97 22.79 25.18
C ALA A 781 -14.85 21.26 25.21
N PHE A 782 -13.80 20.72 25.86
CA PHE A 782 -13.59 19.28 26.00
C PHE A 782 -14.32 18.63 27.18
N ASP A 783 -14.91 19.41 28.09
CA ASP A 783 -15.62 18.88 29.26
C ASP A 783 -17.06 18.45 28.91
N LEU A 784 -17.24 17.16 28.64
CA LEU A 784 -18.56 16.57 28.41
C LEU A 784 -19.43 16.49 29.68
N ASN A 785 -18.85 16.62 30.88
CA ASN A 785 -19.64 16.61 32.12
C ASN A 785 -20.35 17.94 32.37
N ALA A 786 -19.98 18.99 31.63
CA ALA A 786 -20.71 20.25 31.62
C ALA A 786 -22.05 20.17 30.86
N GLU A 787 -22.30 19.10 30.10
CA GLU A 787 -23.58 18.85 29.43
C GLU A 787 -24.57 18.15 30.36
N LEU A 788 -25.86 18.50 30.23
CA LEU A 788 -26.93 17.81 30.95
C LEU A 788 -26.95 16.33 30.58
N ASP A 789 -27.25 15.46 31.56
CA ASP A 789 -27.36 14.01 31.32
C ASP A 789 -28.34 13.68 30.20
N LYS A 790 -29.47 14.40 30.15
CA LYS A 790 -30.47 14.29 29.07
C LYS A 790 -29.85 14.51 27.68
N THR A 791 -28.96 15.49 27.53
CA THR A 791 -28.27 15.76 26.25
C THR A 791 -27.33 14.63 25.91
N ARG A 792 -26.53 14.17 26.88
CA ARG A 792 -25.59 13.05 26.68
C ARG A 792 -26.32 11.76 26.32
N ASP A 793 -27.46 11.50 26.93
CA ASP A 793 -28.30 10.33 26.67
C ASP A 793 -28.96 10.41 25.29
N ALA A 794 -29.35 11.61 24.85
CA ALA A 794 -29.90 11.83 23.51
C ALA A 794 -28.90 11.49 22.40
N TYR A 795 -27.62 11.81 22.61
CA TYR A 795 -26.53 11.42 21.68
C TYR A 795 -26.14 9.95 21.77
N ARG A 796 -26.60 9.21 22.79
CA ARG A 796 -26.13 7.90 23.25
C ARG A 796 -24.80 7.97 24.00
N ARG A 797 -24.69 7.16 25.05
CA ARG A 797 -23.47 6.99 25.89
C ARG A 797 -22.48 5.99 25.29
N ASP A 798 -22.42 5.90 23.97
CA ASP A 798 -21.41 5.11 23.25
C ASP A 798 -20.37 6.04 22.60
N THR A 799 -19.29 5.45 22.08
CA THR A 799 -18.15 6.22 21.56
C THR A 799 -18.55 7.12 20.41
N PHE A 800 -19.42 6.66 19.49
CA PHE A 800 -19.86 7.47 18.36
C PHE A 800 -20.72 8.65 18.82
N GLY A 801 -21.70 8.37 19.68
CA GLY A 801 -22.58 9.36 20.28
C GLY A 801 -21.84 10.50 20.98
N GLN A 802 -20.97 10.13 21.92
CA GLN A 802 -20.20 11.11 22.69
C GLN A 802 -19.13 11.82 21.84
N SER A 803 -18.63 11.20 20.76
CA SER A 803 -17.73 11.87 19.81
C SER A 803 -18.46 12.93 18.99
N CYS A 804 -19.69 12.68 18.55
CA CYS A 804 -20.52 13.69 17.89
C CYS A 804 -20.92 14.83 18.83
N LEU A 805 -21.23 14.53 20.10
CA LEU A 805 -21.48 15.56 21.12
C LEU A 805 -20.24 16.44 21.34
N LEU A 806 -19.06 15.82 21.44
CA LEU A 806 -17.80 16.56 21.55
C LEU A 806 -17.55 17.40 20.29
N ALA A 807 -17.80 16.87 19.10
CA ALA A 807 -17.66 17.61 17.86
C ALA A 807 -18.56 18.85 17.80
N ARG A 808 -19.81 18.75 18.27
CA ARG A 808 -20.70 19.91 18.40
C ARG A 808 -20.10 20.97 19.32
N ARG A 809 -19.62 20.59 20.52
CA ARG A 809 -19.00 21.53 21.48
C ARG A 809 -17.74 22.19 20.91
N LEU A 810 -16.93 21.44 20.18
CA LEU A 810 -15.72 21.95 19.54
C LEU A 810 -16.03 22.97 18.45
N VAL A 811 -17.04 22.69 17.60
CA VAL A 811 -17.50 23.65 16.59
C VAL A 811 -18.12 24.88 17.23
N GLU A 812 -18.90 24.73 18.29
CA GLU A 812 -19.46 25.84 19.08
C GLU A 812 -18.35 26.71 19.71
N ALA A 813 -17.22 26.10 20.08
CA ALA A 813 -16.02 26.77 20.56
C ALA A 813 -15.09 27.28 19.43
N GLY A 814 -15.54 27.24 18.17
CA GLY A 814 -14.85 27.86 17.03
C GLY A 814 -13.79 26.99 16.35
N VAL A 815 -13.86 25.65 16.45
CA VAL A 815 -12.98 24.76 15.67
C VAL A 815 -13.42 24.71 14.21
N ASN A 816 -12.46 24.86 13.29
CA ASN A 816 -12.71 24.92 11.85
C ASN A 816 -13.06 23.55 11.25
N PHE A 817 -12.39 22.48 11.66
CA PHE A 817 -12.62 21.14 11.14
C PHE A 817 -12.57 20.08 12.24
N VAL A 818 -13.63 19.27 12.37
CA VAL A 818 -13.68 18.13 13.29
C VAL A 818 -13.94 16.86 12.50
N THR A 819 -13.04 15.88 12.60
CA THR A 819 -13.30 14.53 12.09
C THR A 819 -13.76 13.61 13.21
N VAL A 820 -14.92 12.97 13.03
CA VAL A 820 -15.44 11.94 13.90
C VAL A 820 -15.25 10.58 13.22
N SER A 821 -14.34 9.77 13.74
CA SER A 821 -14.10 8.42 13.21
C SER A 821 -15.09 7.41 13.77
N ASN A 822 -15.80 6.72 12.88
CA ASN A 822 -16.78 5.69 13.21
C ASN A 822 -16.62 4.48 12.28
N GLY A 823 -15.74 3.54 12.66
CA GLY A 823 -15.41 2.37 11.84
C GLY A 823 -16.39 1.19 11.95
N GLY A 824 -16.09 0.11 11.23
CA GLY A 824 -16.84 -1.16 11.27
C GLY A 824 -18.05 -1.21 10.34
N TRP A 825 -18.02 -0.46 9.24
CA TRP A 825 -19.03 -0.49 8.18
C TRP A 825 -18.73 -1.56 7.10
N ASP A 826 -17.69 -2.36 7.32
CA ASP A 826 -17.24 -3.40 6.40
C ASP A 826 -18.09 -4.66 6.47
N ASN A 827 -19.24 -4.62 5.80
CA ASN A 827 -20.28 -5.65 5.90
C ASN A 827 -20.18 -6.74 4.80
N HIS A 828 -19.04 -7.45 4.70
CA HIS A 828 -18.90 -8.62 3.81
C HIS A 828 -19.72 -9.84 4.24
N ASN A 829 -20.17 -9.90 5.50
CA ASN A 829 -20.86 -11.05 6.06
C ASN A 829 -22.09 -10.61 6.87
N ASN A 830 -23.18 -11.37 6.78
CA ASN A 830 -24.39 -11.23 7.60
C ASN A 830 -24.85 -9.77 7.80
N ILE A 831 -24.95 -9.02 6.69
CA ILE A 831 -25.28 -7.58 6.73
C ILE A 831 -26.64 -7.33 7.38
N PHE A 832 -27.63 -8.17 7.09
CA PHE A 832 -29.01 -7.96 7.56
C PHE A 832 -29.19 -8.22 9.06
N SER A 833 -28.29 -8.95 9.72
CA SER A 833 -28.32 -9.13 11.18
C SER A 833 -27.46 -8.11 11.92
N SER A 834 -26.36 -7.65 11.30
CA SER A 834 -25.38 -6.75 11.95
C SER A 834 -25.68 -5.26 11.75
N LEU A 835 -26.15 -4.88 10.57
CA LEU A 835 -26.36 -3.48 10.18
C LEU A 835 -27.51 -2.78 10.94
N PRO A 836 -28.63 -3.42 11.32
CA PRO A 836 -29.75 -2.71 11.99
C PRO A 836 -29.34 -2.02 13.29
N GLY A 837 -28.52 -2.67 14.12
CA GLY A 837 -28.03 -2.08 15.38
C GLY A 837 -27.12 -0.88 15.13
N LYS A 838 -26.27 -0.96 14.10
CA LYS A 838 -25.37 0.12 13.68
C LYS A 838 -26.13 1.30 13.09
N LEU A 839 -27.16 1.03 12.26
CA LEU A 839 -28.03 2.06 11.69
C LEU A 839 -28.89 2.73 12.75
N ASN A 840 -29.36 2.00 13.77
CA ASN A 840 -30.10 2.61 14.88
C ASN A 840 -29.24 3.60 15.67
N ALA A 841 -27.98 3.24 15.96
CA ALA A 841 -27.04 4.13 16.61
C ALA A 841 -26.71 5.35 15.72
N PHE A 842 -26.47 5.12 14.42
CA PHE A 842 -26.24 6.19 13.45
C PHE A 842 -27.43 7.15 13.33
N ASP A 843 -28.64 6.61 13.15
CA ASP A 843 -29.90 7.33 13.04
C ASP A 843 -30.14 8.24 14.26
N GLN A 844 -30.03 7.68 15.47
CA GLN A 844 -30.22 8.46 16.70
C GLN A 844 -29.16 9.57 16.83
N THR A 845 -27.88 9.23 16.74
CA THR A 845 -26.80 10.20 16.97
C THR A 845 -26.78 11.30 15.91
N MET A 846 -26.96 10.98 14.62
CA MET A 846 -26.97 12.00 13.56
C MET A 846 -28.21 12.89 13.63
N THR A 847 -29.38 12.34 13.93
CA THR A 847 -30.59 13.15 14.17
C THR A 847 -30.38 14.10 15.34
N THR A 848 -29.83 13.61 16.46
CA THR A 848 -29.55 14.45 17.63
C THR A 848 -28.53 15.54 17.30
N LEU A 849 -27.46 15.22 16.56
CA LEU A 849 -26.45 16.20 16.13
C LEU A 849 -27.06 17.32 15.28
N ILE A 850 -27.83 16.96 14.26
CA ILE A 850 -28.48 17.94 13.36
C ILE A 850 -29.48 18.80 14.12
N THR A 851 -30.25 18.19 15.03
CA THR A 851 -31.22 18.91 15.87
C THR A 851 -30.52 19.89 16.81
N ASP A 852 -29.50 19.43 17.55
CA ASP A 852 -28.77 20.25 18.51
C ASP A 852 -28.02 21.42 17.82
N LEU A 853 -27.44 21.19 16.64
CA LEU A 853 -26.88 22.25 15.81
C LEU A 853 -27.97 23.23 15.33
N SER A 854 -29.16 22.73 14.96
CA SER A 854 -30.30 23.55 14.53
C SER A 854 -30.80 24.45 15.65
N ASP A 855 -31.01 23.88 16.83
CA ASP A 855 -31.56 24.55 18.01
C ASP A 855 -30.62 25.65 18.53
N ARG A 856 -29.31 25.47 18.31
CA ARG A 856 -28.27 26.46 18.65
C ARG A 856 -27.98 27.47 17.54
N GLY A 857 -28.64 27.36 16.38
CA GLY A 857 -28.37 28.21 15.21
C GLY A 857 -27.01 27.97 14.54
N LEU A 858 -26.31 26.88 14.89
CA LEU A 858 -25.02 26.49 14.32
C LEU A 858 -25.16 25.70 13.02
N LEU A 859 -26.35 25.16 12.73
CA LEU A 859 -26.59 24.34 11.55
C LEU A 859 -26.37 25.11 10.23
N GLU A 860 -26.68 26.40 10.21
CA GLU A 860 -26.47 27.26 9.03
C GLU A 860 -24.98 27.60 8.80
N THR A 861 -24.15 27.52 9.85
CA THR A 861 -22.71 27.83 9.81
C THR A 861 -21.83 26.58 9.88
N THR A 862 -22.41 25.39 9.97
CA THR A 862 -21.67 24.13 10.09
C THR A 862 -22.06 23.19 8.96
N LEU A 863 -21.08 22.72 8.19
CA LEU A 863 -21.27 21.64 7.23
C LEU A 863 -21.05 20.29 7.92
N VAL A 864 -22.08 19.45 7.96
CA VAL A 864 -21.97 18.08 8.46
C VAL A 864 -21.91 17.13 7.27
N ILE A 865 -20.86 16.30 7.20
CA ILE A 865 -20.64 15.31 6.14
C ILE A 865 -20.62 13.93 6.77
N ALA A 866 -21.35 12.95 6.22
CA ALA A 866 -21.18 11.54 6.56
C ALA A 866 -20.83 10.74 5.29
N MET A 867 -19.64 10.14 5.28
CA MET A 867 -19.11 9.43 4.11
C MET A 867 -18.13 8.31 4.50
N GLY A 868 -17.90 7.38 3.57
CA GLY A 868 -16.84 6.37 3.64
C GLY A 868 -16.12 6.25 2.28
N GLU A 869 -15.25 5.26 2.16
CA GLU A 869 -14.32 5.08 1.03
C GLU A 869 -14.98 4.70 -0.31
N PHE A 870 -16.09 3.95 -0.27
CA PHE A 870 -16.86 3.47 -1.42
C PHE A 870 -18.18 2.82 -0.96
N GLY A 871 -18.95 2.27 -1.90
CA GLY A 871 -20.20 1.55 -1.65
C GLY A 871 -20.07 0.04 -1.70
N ARG A 872 -21.22 -0.64 -1.85
CA ARG A 872 -21.31 -2.10 -1.79
C ARG A 872 -21.97 -2.68 -3.02
N THR A 873 -21.59 -3.91 -3.39
CA THR A 873 -22.07 -4.57 -4.60
C THR A 873 -23.59 -4.73 -4.58
N PRO A 874 -24.28 -4.57 -5.73
CA PRO A 874 -25.70 -4.81 -5.83
C PRO A 874 -26.11 -6.23 -5.45
N ILE A 875 -25.32 -7.24 -5.79
CA ILE A 875 -25.63 -8.65 -5.50
C ILE A 875 -25.11 -9.00 -4.12
N ILE A 876 -25.97 -9.63 -3.29
CA ILE A 876 -25.62 -10.21 -2.00
C ILE A 876 -24.71 -11.43 -2.22
N ASN A 877 -23.57 -11.47 -1.53
CA ASN A 877 -22.59 -12.55 -1.66
C ASN A 877 -23.02 -13.82 -0.88
N ARG A 878 -22.23 -14.89 -1.00
CA ARG A 878 -22.52 -16.20 -0.36
C ARG A 878 -22.54 -16.16 1.17
N ASN A 879 -21.96 -15.13 1.77
CA ASN A 879 -21.89 -14.96 3.22
C ASN A 879 -23.00 -14.04 3.75
N ALA A 880 -24.04 -13.80 2.96
CA ALA A 880 -25.13 -12.89 3.27
C ALA A 880 -24.65 -11.45 3.59
N GLY A 881 -23.57 -11.00 2.94
CA GLY A 881 -23.10 -9.62 2.97
C GLY A 881 -22.91 -9.05 1.56
N ARG A 882 -22.15 -7.95 1.43
CA ARG A 882 -21.89 -7.30 0.14
C ARG A 882 -20.42 -6.92 0.00
N ASP A 883 -19.90 -7.03 -1.21
CA ASP A 883 -18.49 -6.79 -1.52
C ASP A 883 -18.22 -5.34 -1.94
N HIS A 884 -16.95 -4.98 -2.16
CA HIS A 884 -16.55 -3.61 -2.48
C HIS A 884 -17.12 -3.13 -3.81
N HIS A 885 -17.67 -1.91 -3.82
CA HIS A 885 -18.21 -1.30 -5.03
C HIS A 885 -17.94 0.19 -5.09
N SER A 886 -16.88 0.57 -5.79
CA SER A 886 -16.48 1.96 -5.96
C SER A 886 -17.24 2.69 -7.08
N ARG A 887 -17.95 1.96 -7.95
CA ARG A 887 -18.64 2.53 -9.13
C ARG A 887 -19.93 3.26 -8.81
N VAL A 888 -20.52 3.06 -7.63
CA VAL A 888 -21.66 3.84 -7.13
C VAL A 888 -21.74 3.71 -5.61
N PHE A 889 -21.95 4.84 -4.93
CA PHE A 889 -22.22 4.90 -3.48
C PHE A 889 -22.89 6.22 -3.09
N SER A 890 -23.20 6.35 -1.81
CA SER A 890 -23.89 7.53 -1.27
C SER A 890 -23.11 8.25 -0.18
N ILE A 891 -23.25 9.57 -0.13
CA ILE A 891 -22.84 10.41 1.00
C ILE A 891 -24.01 11.25 1.48
N MET A 892 -23.97 11.66 2.74
CA MET A 892 -24.96 12.55 3.35
C MET A 892 -24.31 13.88 3.73
N LEU A 893 -24.94 14.98 3.37
CA LEU A 893 -24.59 16.32 3.81
C LEU A 893 -25.76 16.92 4.61
N ALA A 894 -25.47 17.78 5.58
CA ALA A 894 -26.46 18.57 6.31
C ALA A 894 -25.88 19.93 6.72
N GLY A 895 -26.74 20.88 7.04
CA GLY A 895 -26.34 22.20 7.53
C GLY A 895 -26.28 23.26 6.45
N ALA A 896 -25.14 23.94 6.32
CA ALA A 896 -24.93 25.06 5.40
C ALA A 896 -25.38 24.81 3.93
N VAL A 897 -25.62 23.56 3.54
CA VAL A 897 -26.18 23.10 2.25
C VAL A 897 -27.71 23.23 2.12
N SER A 898 -28.45 23.62 3.16
CA SER A 898 -29.92 23.53 3.27
C SER A 898 -30.73 24.37 2.28
N LYS A 899 -30.07 25.19 1.44
CA LYS A 899 -30.67 26.09 0.44
C LYS A 899 -30.63 25.56 -1.01
N VAL A 900 -30.11 24.35 -1.25
CA VAL A 900 -30.17 23.70 -2.58
C VAL A 900 -31.57 23.12 -2.81
N ASP A 901 -32.13 23.30 -4.02
CA ASP A 901 -33.49 22.86 -4.41
C ASP A 901 -33.69 21.35 -4.16
N LYS A 902 -34.63 21.01 -3.26
CA LYS A 902 -34.82 19.69 -2.64
C LYS A 902 -35.71 18.75 -3.47
N SER A 903 -36.14 19.17 -4.66
CA SER A 903 -37.12 18.47 -5.49
C SER A 903 -36.52 17.39 -6.42
N SER A 904 -35.20 17.26 -6.51
CA SER A 904 -34.52 16.35 -7.43
C SER A 904 -34.05 15.05 -6.77
N VAL A 905 -34.99 14.16 -6.46
CA VAL A 905 -34.68 12.75 -6.26
C VAL A 905 -34.91 12.02 -7.57
N LEU A 906 -33.87 11.93 -8.40
CA LEU A 906 -33.91 11.17 -9.64
C LEU A 906 -33.40 9.73 -9.42
N PRO A 907 -34.21 8.71 -9.70
CA PRO A 907 -33.75 7.33 -9.74
C PRO A 907 -32.99 7.09 -11.05
N ILE A 908 -31.67 7.00 -11.02
CA ILE A 908 -30.90 6.56 -12.18
C ILE A 908 -30.88 5.02 -12.19
N ARG A 909 -31.91 4.41 -12.80
CA ARG A 909 -31.84 3.01 -13.26
C ARG A 909 -31.01 2.96 -14.54
N LEU A 910 -29.77 2.49 -14.43
CA LEU A 910 -28.90 2.18 -15.56
C LEU A 910 -29.20 0.78 -16.10
N GLY A 911 -29.71 0.71 -17.33
CA GLY A 911 -29.58 -0.44 -18.22
C GLY A 911 -28.60 -0.06 -19.35
N TRP A 912 -27.68 -0.97 -19.66
CA TRP A 912 -26.66 -0.81 -20.70
C TRP A 912 -27.22 -0.42 -22.08
N ASN A 913 -26.37 0.28 -22.86
CA ASN A 913 -26.42 0.59 -24.30
C ASN A 913 -27.03 1.95 -24.75
N LEU A 914 -26.12 2.91 -24.99
CA LEU A 914 -25.91 3.67 -26.23
C LEU A 914 -27.07 4.42 -26.97
N LEU A 915 -28.30 4.54 -26.46
CA LEU A 915 -29.39 5.06 -27.32
C LEU A 915 -30.34 6.17 -26.81
N LYS A 916 -30.16 6.84 -25.65
CA LYS A 916 -31.22 7.75 -25.16
C LYS A 916 -30.82 9.08 -24.48
N ARG A 917 -30.01 9.93 -25.11
CA ARG A 917 -30.04 11.39 -24.79
C ARG A 917 -31.30 12.10 -25.29
N ARG A 918 -31.83 11.72 -26.46
CA ARG A 918 -33.03 12.34 -27.07
C ARG A 918 -34.37 12.06 -26.37
N TYR A 919 -34.47 11.00 -25.55
CA TYR A 919 -35.73 10.62 -24.88
C TYR A 919 -35.88 11.29 -23.50
N ALA A 920 -34.75 11.54 -22.81
CA ALA A 920 -34.69 12.29 -21.57
C ALA A 920 -35.06 13.78 -21.81
N GLN A 921 -34.42 14.42 -22.80
CA GLN A 921 -34.68 15.83 -23.19
C GLN A 921 -36.17 16.14 -23.46
N LYS A 922 -36.92 15.22 -24.09
CA LYS A 922 -38.35 15.41 -24.42
C LYS A 922 -39.30 15.32 -23.23
N ILE A 923 -38.94 14.62 -22.16
CA ILE A 923 -39.75 14.56 -20.93
C ILE A 923 -39.54 15.83 -20.10
N TYR A 924 -38.31 16.34 -20.04
CA TYR A 924 -37.96 17.53 -19.25
C TYR A 924 -38.47 18.85 -19.83
N GLN A 925 -38.48 19.00 -21.17
CA GLN A 925 -39.12 20.14 -21.84
C GLN A 925 -40.63 20.21 -21.60
N ARG A 926 -41.28 19.08 -21.26
CA ARG A 926 -42.73 19.04 -20.99
C ARG A 926 -43.09 19.42 -19.55
N HIS A 927 -42.11 19.51 -18.64
CA HIS A 927 -42.32 19.71 -17.20
C HIS A 927 -41.53 20.86 -16.58
N SER A 928 -40.86 21.71 -17.37
CA SER A 928 -40.18 22.94 -16.90
C SER A 928 -39.16 22.72 -15.76
N ILE A 929 -38.44 21.61 -15.77
CA ILE A 929 -37.38 21.32 -14.80
C ILE A 929 -36.06 21.89 -15.34
N ASN A 930 -35.40 22.71 -14.52
CA ASN A 930 -34.15 23.39 -14.85
C ASN A 930 -33.02 22.37 -15.12
N PRO A 931 -32.35 22.42 -16.29
CA PRO A 931 -31.26 21.51 -16.64
C PRO A 931 -30.00 21.63 -15.75
N SER A 932 -29.91 22.62 -14.85
CA SER A 932 -28.81 22.74 -13.87
C SER A 932 -28.69 21.59 -12.86
N VAL A 933 -29.64 20.66 -12.81
CA VAL A 933 -29.70 19.58 -11.79
C VAL A 933 -29.13 18.24 -12.29
N LEU A 934 -28.23 18.26 -13.28
CA LEU A 934 -27.77 17.02 -13.92
C LEU A 934 -26.26 17.02 -14.24
N ILE A 935 -25.39 16.90 -13.23
CA ILE A 935 -24.01 16.40 -13.41
C ILE A 935 -23.63 15.51 -12.22
N ILE A 936 -23.47 14.21 -12.49
CA ILE A 936 -22.76 13.28 -11.62
C ILE A 936 -21.75 12.53 -12.49
N ILE A 937 -20.53 12.41 -11.94
CA ILE A 937 -19.36 11.60 -12.34
C ILE A 937 -18.31 12.37 -13.15
N ARG A 938 -17.56 13.24 -12.45
CA ARG A 938 -16.09 13.30 -12.54
C ARG A 938 -15.52 13.94 -11.27
N THR A 939 -15.07 13.06 -10.37
CA THR A 939 -14.05 13.29 -9.33
C THR A 939 -14.46 14.14 -8.12
N LEU A 940 -14.56 13.46 -6.98
CA LEU A 940 -14.89 13.94 -5.63
C LEU A 940 -14.14 15.17 -5.11
N SER A 941 -12.99 15.49 -5.70
CA SER A 941 -12.25 16.71 -5.41
C SER A 941 -13.10 17.94 -5.73
N HIS A 942 -13.83 17.95 -6.86
CA HIS A 942 -14.76 19.04 -7.22
C HIS A 942 -15.96 19.15 -6.29
N LEU A 943 -16.52 18.08 -5.75
CA LEU A 943 -17.66 18.21 -4.85
C LEU A 943 -17.24 18.66 -3.44
N MET A 944 -16.19 18.08 -2.84
CA MET A 944 -15.71 18.56 -1.54
C MET A 944 -15.01 19.92 -1.66
N GLY A 945 -14.16 20.14 -2.66
CA GLY A 945 -13.56 21.44 -2.95
C GLY A 945 -14.60 22.51 -3.29
N SER A 946 -15.62 22.20 -4.11
CA SER A 946 -16.70 23.16 -4.42
C SER A 946 -17.64 23.37 -3.24
N VAL A 947 -17.99 22.35 -2.45
CA VAL A 947 -18.80 22.53 -1.23
C VAL A 947 -18.00 23.32 -0.17
N LEU A 948 -16.70 23.06 0.00
CA LEU A 948 -15.82 23.84 0.88
C LEU A 948 -15.57 25.26 0.34
N SER A 949 -15.60 25.47 -0.97
CA SER A 949 -15.47 26.79 -1.58
C SER A 949 -16.74 27.62 -1.48
N SER A 950 -17.87 27.07 -1.93
CA SER A 950 -19.17 27.73 -1.91
C SER A 950 -19.72 27.91 -0.50
N HIS A 951 -19.35 27.04 0.45
CA HIS A 951 -19.85 27.10 1.81
C HIS A 951 -18.76 27.45 2.82
N VAL A 952 -17.51 26.97 2.78
CA VAL A 952 -16.53 27.26 3.86
C VAL A 952 -15.68 28.52 3.59
N GLY A 953 -15.83 29.14 2.41
CA GLY A 953 -15.06 30.32 1.98
C GLY A 953 -13.61 29.99 1.60
N VAL A 954 -13.34 28.73 1.25
CA VAL A 954 -11.99 28.25 0.90
C VAL A 954 -11.82 28.25 -0.62
N ASP A 955 -10.88 29.03 -1.15
CA ASP A 955 -10.60 29.08 -2.59
C ASP A 955 -10.26 27.67 -3.12
N PRO A 956 -10.99 27.14 -4.13
CA PRO A 956 -10.73 25.80 -4.64
C PRO A 956 -9.30 25.65 -5.16
N SER A 957 -8.69 26.73 -5.68
CA SER A 957 -7.34 26.75 -6.25
C SER A 957 -6.23 26.40 -5.25
N VAL A 958 -6.52 26.34 -3.95
CA VAL A 958 -5.55 25.93 -2.92
C VAL A 958 -5.76 24.48 -2.43
N VAL A 959 -6.86 23.84 -2.86
CA VAL A 959 -7.14 22.41 -2.65
C VAL A 959 -6.70 21.57 -3.86
N TYR A 960 -6.71 22.16 -5.05
CA TYR A 960 -6.06 21.64 -6.28
C TYR A 960 -4.60 22.10 -6.36
#